data_AF-A6LFG2-F1
#
_entry.id   AF-A6LFG2-F1
#
_cell.length_a   1.000
_cell.length_b   1.000
_cell.length_c   1.000
_cell.angle_alpha   90.00
_cell.angle_beta   90.00
_cell.angle_gamma   90.00
#
_symmetry.space_group_name_H-M   'P 1'
#
loop_
_entity.id
_entity.type
_entity.pdbx_description
1 polymer ?
#
loop_
_entity_poly.entity_id
_entity_poly.type
_entity_poly.pdbx_seq_one_letter_code
_entity_poly.pdbx_strand_id
1 'polypeptide(L)'
;MRKFIYILVVFLFFISCNDETGISVGNDVGGIKMRLVITSPSSTVYSKTKAEIDQPTHESLISEVQVLVFEDQKYRYRVPGISISSNMAQTTFTVLLKSTSLPVELLILANTDETVVSNEPSLDDSKEVVKKKINREFDNLVSNFPMYGEYKFPAGLSSTEMQEITGIKMLRSIARVDVVATEAANFKLAGVKAYRANNSLQVIPNETGSMKVTTPSVPDGSMANVSSRMFSVSEEDRNEFSAQLYLPEVSSPAEGDRVSSATCIVVGGYYNGSEKMSYYRMDFDPDNKENAFGQILRNHKYIFNVKKVSAPGWDNPDDAANNQSAHIVAEVRQWDDNTIDMSFDGEHHFGVSSREIILKNKAGSKATIEVFTDLSDYTLQWADENGMPIGSEGQSLSNDYFTVEKNLDGSQLVVTALQNNMSGDAGPVQNFVITAHRWKILVAIKQKYSVAANTVINLLTFNVGLGSLGTNIVASVPPDARADGLRGILDNQSNFGPNGNVVCGGYNLIRSNVSNNRLTDALFAAFDVVYVHYMSNGYFGNEDAKKVHNWLNAKKNRVLIASYDAADVSKYLIDEFLGGNSNIKFLTVNNGEFTVAPSSADNSFFTSTGPFTSGSYTPVSSSFSFRNYDAYHGEILLNTESAKGITPLLTGKAGGIVLGVDYSRRIVYIGDTDLGNSSSGTGGTKDNRINNTSGEINNDASKLIANVFAWITNVVLYGE
;
A
#
# COMPACT_ATOMS: atom_id res chain seq x y z
N MET A 1 -70.36 13.94 -21.22
CA MET A 1 -71.09 14.34 -20.00
C MET A 1 -70.10 14.29 -18.84
N ARG A 2 -69.79 15.44 -18.21
CA ARG A 2 -70.13 15.77 -16.79
C ARG A 2 -69.61 14.72 -15.78
N LYS A 3 -68.53 15.01 -15.03
CA LYS A 3 -68.48 15.80 -13.74
C LYS A 3 -69.10 14.99 -12.57
N PHE A 4 -68.59 14.89 -11.32
CA PHE A 4 -67.58 15.64 -10.53
C PHE A 4 -67.31 14.86 -9.19
N ILE A 5 -66.10 14.78 -8.60
CA ILE A 5 -65.57 15.42 -7.34
C ILE A 5 -64.33 14.57 -6.95
N TYR A 6 -63.06 15.03 -6.87
CA TYR A 6 -62.33 16.02 -6.02
C TYR A 6 -61.82 15.54 -4.64
N ILE A 7 -60.58 16.00 -4.33
CA ILE A 7 -59.77 15.92 -3.08
C ILE A 7 -58.77 14.73 -3.05
N LEU A 8 -57.46 14.88 -2.77
CA LEU A 8 -56.58 16.06 -2.54
C LEU A 8 -55.24 15.94 -3.34
N VAL A 9 -54.18 16.65 -2.91
CA VAL A 9 -52.75 16.53 -3.26
C VAL A 9 -51.94 16.54 -1.94
N VAL A 10 -50.65 16.20 -1.99
CA VAL A 10 -49.58 16.35 -0.97
C VAL A 10 -49.32 15.17 0.00
N PHE A 11 -48.01 14.86 0.13
CA PHE A 11 -47.26 14.11 1.16
C PHE A 11 -47.17 12.56 1.17
N LEU A 12 -45.94 12.11 0.85
CA LEU A 12 -45.13 10.97 1.37
C LEU A 12 -44.21 10.51 0.20
N PHE A 13 -43.01 11.05 -0.05
CA PHE A 13 -41.91 11.38 0.87
C PHE A 13 -41.78 10.39 2.03
N PHE A 14 -41.31 9.17 1.71
CA PHE A 14 -40.53 8.41 2.67
C PHE A 14 -39.14 9.04 2.76
N ILE A 15 -39.01 9.90 3.77
CA ILE A 15 -37.76 10.43 4.27
C ILE A 15 -36.96 9.25 4.83
N SER A 16 -35.84 8.89 4.20
CA SER A 16 -34.76 8.26 4.94
C SER A 16 -34.13 9.34 5.81
N CYS A 17 -34.39 9.30 7.13
CA CYS A 17 -33.56 10.03 8.08
C CYS A 17 -32.17 9.38 8.07
N ASN A 18 -31.31 9.87 7.18
CA ASN A 18 -29.95 10.12 7.60
C ASN A 18 -30.03 11.36 8.49
N ASP A 19 -29.66 11.23 9.76
CA ASP A 19 -29.41 12.38 10.60
C ASP A 19 -28.18 13.11 10.04
N GLU A 20 -28.40 14.05 9.12
CA GLU A 20 -27.48 15.15 8.92
C GLU A 20 -27.50 16.00 10.20
N THR A 21 -26.76 15.55 11.23
CA THR A 21 -26.30 16.42 12.30
C THR A 21 -25.38 17.45 11.67
N GLY A 22 -25.98 18.53 11.18
CA GLY A 22 -25.28 19.65 10.56
C GLY A 22 -24.32 20.28 11.56
N ILE A 23 -23.06 19.82 11.55
CA ILE A 23 -21.97 20.52 12.20
C ILE A 23 -21.89 21.90 11.55
N SER A 24 -21.88 22.95 12.38
CA SER A 24 -21.85 24.33 11.92
C SER A 24 -20.70 24.55 10.95
N VAL A 25 -21.00 24.99 9.73
CA VAL A 25 -20.00 25.38 8.74
C VAL A 25 -19.28 26.64 9.23
N GLY A 26 -18.21 26.44 9.99
CA GLY A 26 -17.14 27.42 10.11
C GLY A 26 -16.47 27.55 8.75
N ASN A 27 -16.24 28.79 8.30
CA ASN A 27 -15.54 29.07 7.05
C ASN A 27 -14.05 28.70 7.17
N ASP A 28 -13.70 27.43 6.95
CA ASP A 28 -12.32 26.98 6.79
C ASP A 28 -12.11 26.40 5.38
N VAL A 29 -11.12 26.96 4.67
CA VAL A 29 -10.80 26.65 3.27
C VAL A 29 -9.59 25.70 3.26
N GLY A 30 -9.76 24.41 2.92
CA GLY A 30 -8.60 23.52 2.72
C GLY A 30 -8.74 22.00 2.96
N GLY A 31 -9.92 21.39 2.79
CA GLY A 31 -10.10 19.94 2.99
C GLY A 31 -9.71 19.07 1.77
N ILE A 32 -8.89 18.04 1.98
CA ILE A 32 -8.51 17.00 1.01
C ILE A 32 -9.46 15.82 1.12
N LYS A 33 -10.20 15.51 0.07
CA LYS A 33 -11.06 14.32 0.01
C LYS A 33 -10.27 13.11 -0.48
N MET A 34 -10.20 12.05 0.34
CA MET A 34 -9.39 10.86 0.07
C MET A 34 -10.21 9.59 0.32
N ARG A 35 -10.26 8.67 -0.64
CA ARG A 35 -10.83 7.32 -0.47
C ARG A 35 -9.76 6.39 0.11
N LEU A 36 -10.13 5.51 1.02
CA LEU A 36 -9.27 4.47 1.57
C LEU A 36 -9.91 3.10 1.33
N VAL A 37 -9.09 2.12 1.00
CA VAL A 37 -9.44 0.72 0.78
C VAL A 37 -8.69 -0.11 1.81
N ILE A 38 -9.44 -0.65 2.77
CA ILE A 38 -8.93 -1.46 3.88
C ILE A 38 -9.34 -2.92 3.69
N THR A 39 -8.42 -3.83 4.00
CA THR A 39 -8.66 -5.29 4.01
C THR A 39 -8.88 -5.74 5.45
N SER A 40 -10.08 -6.25 5.75
CA SER A 40 -10.37 -6.92 7.03
C SER A 40 -9.65 -8.27 7.10
N PRO A 41 -9.24 -8.74 8.29
CA PRO A 41 -8.81 -10.11 8.50
C PRO A 41 -9.87 -11.11 8.01
N SER A 42 -9.43 -12.28 7.57
CA SER A 42 -10.34 -13.29 7.05
C SER A 42 -11.30 -13.76 8.14
N SER A 43 -12.47 -14.27 7.73
CA SER A 43 -13.36 -15.02 8.59
C SER A 43 -13.36 -16.46 8.10
N THR A 44 -13.05 -17.40 8.99
CA THR A 44 -12.77 -18.80 8.64
C THR A 44 -13.53 -19.76 9.57
N VAL A 45 -14.42 -20.56 8.99
CA VAL A 45 -15.00 -21.74 9.67
C VAL A 45 -14.03 -22.90 9.58
N TYR A 46 -13.76 -23.54 10.72
CA TYR A 46 -12.89 -24.72 10.79
C TYR A 46 -13.72 -25.92 11.24
N SER A 47 -14.31 -26.61 10.28
CA SER A 47 -15.08 -27.84 10.51
C SER A 47 -14.81 -28.85 9.40
N LYS A 48 -14.54 -30.10 9.78
CA LYS A 48 -14.47 -31.22 8.83
C LYS A 48 -15.86 -31.67 8.35
N THR A 49 -16.94 -31.15 8.94
CA THR A 49 -18.32 -31.59 8.64
C THR A 49 -19.30 -30.48 8.24
N LYS A 50 -18.89 -29.20 8.29
CA LYS A 50 -19.72 -28.02 7.98
C LYS A 50 -19.12 -27.12 6.88
N ALA A 51 -18.45 -27.70 5.88
CA ALA A 51 -17.83 -26.96 4.78
C ALA A 51 -18.81 -26.21 3.85
N GLU A 52 -20.13 -26.36 4.05
CA GLU A 52 -21.20 -25.66 3.31
C GLU A 52 -21.95 -24.59 4.14
N ILE A 53 -21.55 -24.32 5.39
CA ILE A 53 -22.18 -23.25 6.19
C ILE A 53 -21.52 -21.91 5.88
N ASP A 54 -22.34 -20.86 5.73
CA ASP A 54 -21.91 -19.48 5.48
C ASP A 54 -20.72 -19.08 6.36
N GLN A 55 -19.70 -18.48 5.74
CA GLN A 55 -18.60 -17.86 6.47
C GLN A 55 -19.19 -16.82 7.44
N PRO A 56 -18.64 -16.67 8.67
CA PRO A 56 -19.17 -15.75 9.67
C PRO A 56 -18.84 -14.29 9.31
N THR A 57 -19.53 -13.79 8.28
CA THR A 57 -19.33 -12.48 7.65
C THR A 57 -19.41 -11.30 8.63
N HIS A 58 -20.08 -11.49 9.78
CA HIS A 58 -20.10 -10.53 10.88
C HIS A 58 -18.72 -10.25 11.49
N GLU A 59 -17.76 -11.17 11.37
CA GLU A 59 -16.40 -11.00 11.92
C GLU A 59 -15.55 -10.01 11.10
N SER A 60 -15.87 -9.83 9.82
CA SER A 60 -15.15 -8.95 8.90
C SER A 60 -15.92 -7.66 8.58
N LEU A 61 -17.15 -7.51 9.12
CA LEU A 61 -18.03 -6.37 8.91
C LEU A 61 -17.46 -5.10 9.55
N ILE A 62 -17.38 -4.03 8.76
CA ILE A 62 -17.02 -2.68 9.20
C ILE A 62 -18.19 -1.75 8.87
N SER A 63 -18.84 -1.24 9.91
CA SER A 63 -20.02 -0.35 9.79
C SER A 63 -19.68 1.13 9.99
N GLU A 64 -18.62 1.42 10.76
CA GLU A 64 -18.19 2.76 11.13
C GLU A 64 -16.65 2.82 11.17
N VAL A 65 -16.08 4.00 10.93
CA VAL A 65 -14.63 4.23 10.90
C VAL A 65 -14.32 5.62 11.45
N GLN A 66 -13.35 5.71 12.36
CA GLN A 66 -12.65 6.93 12.74
C GLN A 66 -11.21 6.90 12.22
N VAL A 67 -10.70 8.05 11.82
CA VAL A 67 -9.27 8.23 11.52
C VAL A 67 -8.69 9.29 12.42
N LEU A 68 -7.74 8.91 13.27
CA LEU A 68 -6.94 9.82 14.08
C LEU A 68 -5.74 10.29 13.27
N VAL A 69 -5.55 11.60 13.14
CA VAL A 69 -4.51 12.21 12.32
C VAL A 69 -3.39 12.74 13.21
N PHE A 70 -2.18 12.25 12.96
CA PHE A 70 -0.95 12.70 13.61
C PHE A 70 -0.10 13.47 12.61
N GLU A 71 0.38 14.66 12.97
CA GLU A 71 1.33 15.44 12.17
C GLU A 71 2.59 15.67 13.00
N ASP A 72 3.74 15.25 12.47
CA ASP A 72 5.01 15.18 13.19
C ASP A 72 4.89 14.42 14.53
N GLN A 73 4.40 13.18 14.45
CA GLN A 73 4.23 12.22 15.57
C GLN A 73 3.26 12.66 16.69
N LYS A 74 2.51 13.74 16.48
CA LYS A 74 1.60 14.33 17.46
C LYS A 74 0.17 14.41 16.95
N TYR A 75 -0.79 14.02 17.78
CA TYR A 75 -2.20 14.08 17.45
C TYR A 75 -2.67 15.51 17.16
N ARG A 76 -3.44 15.68 16.08
CA ARG A 76 -4.00 16.98 15.65
C ARG A 76 -5.51 17.01 15.67
N TYR A 77 -6.16 16.03 15.07
CA TYR A 77 -7.62 15.96 14.94
C TYR A 77 -8.04 14.53 14.55
N ARG A 78 -9.32 14.21 14.71
CA ARG A 78 -9.94 13.03 14.08
C ARG A 78 -10.84 13.44 12.92
N VAL A 79 -11.10 12.50 12.03
CA VAL A 79 -12.13 12.62 10.98
C VAL A 79 -12.92 11.31 10.88
N PRO A 80 -14.25 11.37 10.69
CA PRO A 80 -15.04 10.18 10.42
C PRO A 80 -14.83 9.67 8.99
N GLY A 81 -14.93 8.37 8.79
CA GLY A 81 -15.08 7.75 7.49
C GLY A 81 -16.52 7.90 7.00
N ILE A 82 -16.69 8.56 5.86
CA ILE A 82 -17.98 8.72 5.17
C ILE A 82 -18.05 7.83 3.93
N SER A 83 -19.25 7.57 3.41
CA SER A 83 -19.47 6.71 2.23
C SER A 83 -18.86 5.31 2.37
N ILE A 84 -18.96 4.73 3.57
CA ILE A 84 -18.48 3.37 3.87
C ILE A 84 -19.25 2.36 3.01
N SER A 85 -18.51 1.50 2.30
CA SER A 85 -19.01 0.45 1.44
C SER A 85 -18.15 -0.79 1.65
N SER A 86 -18.72 -1.83 2.25
CA SER A 86 -18.06 -3.09 2.60
C SER A 86 -18.47 -4.21 1.65
N ASN A 87 -17.51 -5.04 1.26
CA ASN A 87 -17.74 -6.40 0.76
C ASN A 87 -16.97 -7.40 1.65
N MET A 88 -17.11 -8.71 1.41
CA MET A 88 -16.53 -9.75 2.29
C MET A 88 -14.99 -9.76 2.34
N ALA A 89 -14.30 -9.08 1.43
CA ALA A 89 -12.83 -9.03 1.37
C ALA A 89 -12.24 -7.64 1.66
N GLN A 90 -12.96 -6.55 1.33
CA GLN A 90 -12.49 -5.17 1.47
C GLN A 90 -13.62 -4.23 1.89
N THR A 91 -13.28 -3.25 2.74
CA THR A 91 -14.11 -2.08 3.00
C THR A 91 -13.49 -0.85 2.39
N THR A 92 -14.31 0.00 1.77
CA THR A 92 -13.86 1.27 1.20
C THR A 92 -14.65 2.42 1.80
N PHE A 93 -13.98 3.49 2.16
CA PHE A 93 -14.60 4.67 2.77
C PHE A 93 -13.85 5.92 2.30
N THR A 94 -14.36 7.10 2.65
CA THR A 94 -13.76 8.40 2.30
C THR A 94 -13.55 9.22 3.56
N VAL A 95 -12.48 10.02 3.61
CA VAL A 95 -12.20 10.99 4.67
C VAL A 95 -11.95 12.38 4.08
N LEU A 96 -12.06 13.40 4.92
CA LEU A 96 -11.74 14.79 4.59
C LEU A 96 -10.60 15.30 5.49
N LEU A 97 -9.36 15.14 5.03
CA LEU A 97 -8.15 15.49 5.78
C LEU A 97 -7.76 16.96 5.55
N LYS A 98 -6.89 17.52 6.39
CA LYS A 98 -6.28 18.85 6.17
C LYS A 98 -4.94 18.68 5.46
N SER A 99 -4.62 19.59 4.53
CA SER A 99 -3.30 19.63 3.90
C SER A 99 -2.22 20.11 4.86
N THR A 100 -1.06 19.45 4.84
CA THR A 100 0.11 19.78 5.67
C THR A 100 1.38 19.32 4.97
N SER A 101 2.50 20.04 5.13
CA SER A 101 3.81 19.61 4.63
C SER A 101 4.63 18.81 5.66
N LEU A 102 4.07 18.58 6.85
CA LEU A 102 4.66 17.75 7.90
C LEU A 102 4.29 16.28 7.71
N PRO A 103 5.17 15.32 8.02
CA PRO A 103 4.85 13.89 7.91
C PRO A 103 3.56 13.53 8.66
N VAL A 104 2.64 12.84 7.97
CA VAL A 104 1.35 12.43 8.53
C VAL A 104 1.32 10.94 8.80
N GLU A 105 0.75 10.55 9.94
CA GLU A 105 0.37 9.18 10.25
C GLU A 105 -1.15 9.14 10.54
N LEU A 106 -1.85 8.24 9.85
CA LEU A 106 -3.25 7.95 10.05
C LEU A 106 -3.38 6.68 10.89
N LEU A 107 -4.09 6.75 12.02
CA LEU A 107 -4.56 5.57 12.74
C LEU A 107 -6.04 5.37 12.41
N ILE A 108 -6.36 4.27 11.74
CA ILE A 108 -7.68 3.95 11.21
C ILE A 108 -8.33 2.95 12.17
N LEU A 109 -9.45 3.34 12.76
CA LEU A 109 -10.13 2.61 13.82
C LEU A 109 -11.55 2.27 13.34
N ALA A 110 -11.83 1.00 13.09
CA ALA A 110 -13.13 0.52 12.65
C ALA A 110 -13.98 0.04 13.84
N ASN A 111 -15.29 0.25 13.81
CA ASN A 111 -16.24 -0.18 14.84
C ASN A 111 -15.90 0.33 16.27
N THR A 112 -15.53 1.62 16.36
CA THR A 112 -15.09 2.27 17.62
C THR A 112 -15.53 3.74 17.76
N ASP A 113 -16.56 4.20 17.05
CA ASP A 113 -16.95 5.61 17.02
C ASP A 113 -17.22 6.15 18.43
N GLU A 114 -18.07 5.49 19.21
CA GLU A 114 -18.36 5.84 20.61
C GLU A 114 -17.10 5.85 21.47
N THR A 115 -16.23 4.84 21.31
CA THR A 115 -14.97 4.70 22.07
C THR A 115 -14.02 5.87 21.81
N VAL A 116 -13.90 6.29 20.55
CA VAL A 116 -13.03 7.39 20.12
C VAL A 116 -13.61 8.74 20.51
N VAL A 117 -14.94 8.90 20.46
CA VAL A 117 -15.63 10.12 20.91
C VAL A 117 -15.48 10.30 22.42
N SER A 118 -15.75 9.27 23.21
CA SER A 118 -15.70 9.34 24.67
C SER A 118 -14.29 9.50 25.24
N ASN A 119 -13.27 9.04 24.50
CA ASN A 119 -11.86 9.12 24.89
C ASN A 119 -11.03 10.00 23.92
N GLU A 120 -11.65 11.04 23.34
CA GLU A 120 -11.02 11.85 22.29
C GLU A 120 -9.63 12.38 22.72
N PRO A 121 -8.56 12.12 21.94
CA PRO A 121 -7.22 12.56 22.32
C PRO A 121 -7.09 14.07 22.44
N SER A 122 -6.17 14.49 23.30
CA SER A 122 -5.83 15.89 23.49
C SER A 122 -4.85 16.33 22.40
N LEU A 123 -4.95 17.59 21.96
CA LEU A 123 -4.01 18.17 21.00
C LEU A 123 -2.56 17.97 21.48
N ASP A 124 -1.67 17.61 20.56
CA ASP A 124 -0.25 17.31 20.81
C ASP A 124 0.04 16.03 21.63
N ASP A 125 -0.97 15.20 21.96
CA ASP A 125 -0.74 13.85 22.50
C ASP A 125 0.17 13.02 21.56
N SER A 126 1.12 12.28 22.13
CA SER A 126 1.94 11.33 21.37
C SER A 126 1.16 10.05 21.06
N LYS A 127 1.59 9.30 20.03
CA LYS A 127 0.98 7.99 19.67
C LYS A 127 0.85 7.05 20.87
N GLU A 128 1.83 7.04 21.77
CA GLU A 128 1.80 6.21 23.00
C GLU A 128 0.79 6.68 24.05
N VAL A 129 0.54 7.99 24.17
CA VAL A 129 -0.55 8.49 25.02
C VAL A 129 -1.91 8.15 24.41
N VAL A 130 -2.05 8.29 23.09
CA VAL A 130 -3.30 7.95 22.39
C VAL A 130 -3.62 6.47 22.47
N LYS A 131 -2.64 5.58 22.26
CA LYS A 131 -2.77 4.12 22.47
C LYS A 131 -3.44 3.80 23.80
N LYS A 132 -2.92 4.39 24.89
CA LYS A 132 -3.42 4.20 26.26
C LYS A 132 -4.75 4.90 26.57
N LYS A 133 -5.18 5.87 25.76
CA LYS A 133 -6.49 6.55 25.91
C LYS A 133 -7.63 5.80 25.23
N ILE A 134 -7.42 5.23 24.03
CA ILE A 134 -8.49 4.59 23.26
C ILE A 134 -8.78 3.16 23.76
N ASN A 135 -9.47 3.10 24.90
CA ASN A 135 -9.96 1.87 25.52
C ASN A 135 -11.49 1.81 25.52
N ARG A 136 -12.04 0.60 25.29
CA ARG A 136 -13.48 0.32 25.38
C ARG A 136 -13.74 -0.67 26.52
N GLU A 137 -14.86 -0.54 27.21
CA GLU A 137 -15.40 -1.61 28.06
C GLU A 137 -15.71 -2.86 27.22
N PHE A 138 -15.40 -4.04 27.75
CA PHE A 138 -15.68 -5.31 27.09
C PHE A 138 -17.02 -5.89 27.53
N ASP A 139 -17.96 -5.92 26.58
CA ASP A 139 -19.38 -6.21 26.75
C ASP A 139 -19.81 -7.58 26.17
N ASN A 140 -18.86 -8.50 25.95
CA ASN A 140 -19.06 -9.78 25.25
C ASN A 140 -19.52 -9.62 23.77
N LEU A 141 -18.81 -8.76 23.02
CA LEU A 141 -18.97 -8.55 21.58
C LEU A 141 -19.19 -9.84 20.78
N VAL A 142 -20.19 -9.83 19.90
CA VAL A 142 -20.49 -10.91 18.94
C VAL A 142 -20.47 -10.48 17.47
N SER A 143 -20.36 -9.16 17.20
CA SER A 143 -20.25 -8.56 15.89
C SER A 143 -19.63 -7.15 16.03
N ASN A 144 -19.43 -6.45 14.90
CA ASN A 144 -18.89 -5.08 14.85
C ASN A 144 -17.60 -4.94 15.68
N PHE A 145 -16.63 -5.82 15.41
CA PHE A 145 -15.42 -5.89 16.21
C PHE A 145 -14.53 -4.66 15.99
N PRO A 146 -14.02 -4.04 17.06
CA PRO A 146 -12.97 -3.04 16.98
C PRO A 146 -11.79 -3.56 16.14
N MET A 147 -11.33 -2.75 15.18
CA MET A 147 -10.14 -3.07 14.40
C MET A 147 -9.24 -1.84 14.23
N TYR A 148 -7.94 -2.09 14.12
CA TYR A 148 -6.89 -1.10 13.92
C TYR A 148 -6.18 -1.28 12.58
N GLY A 149 -5.92 -0.20 11.86
CA GLY A 149 -4.96 -0.13 10.76
C GLY A 149 -4.14 1.16 10.84
N GLU A 150 -3.00 1.21 10.16
CA GLU A 150 -2.21 2.44 10.02
C GLU A 150 -1.76 2.70 8.58
N TYR A 151 -1.59 3.97 8.24
CA TYR A 151 -0.96 4.40 6.98
C TYR A 151 -0.14 5.68 7.21
N LYS A 152 0.92 5.88 6.44
CA LYS A 152 1.87 6.98 6.63
C LYS A 152 2.10 7.74 5.32
N PHE A 153 2.14 9.07 5.42
CA PHE A 153 2.53 10.00 4.37
C PHE A 153 3.82 10.71 4.80
N PRO A 154 5.02 10.16 4.50
CA PRO A 154 6.28 10.71 4.99
C PRO A 154 6.60 12.13 4.50
N ALA A 155 5.96 12.58 3.41
CA ALA A 155 6.10 13.91 2.83
C ALA A 155 4.98 14.89 3.22
N GLY A 156 4.09 14.48 4.12
CA GLY A 156 2.87 15.21 4.46
C GLY A 156 1.72 14.98 3.48
N LEU A 157 0.61 15.69 3.70
CA LEU A 157 -0.62 15.59 2.90
C LEU A 157 -0.80 16.79 1.96
N SER A 158 -0.91 16.57 0.64
CA SER A 158 -1.22 17.63 -0.33
C SER A 158 -2.62 17.48 -0.91
N SER A 159 -3.27 18.59 -1.28
CA SER A 159 -4.60 18.58 -1.93
C SER A 159 -4.63 17.97 -3.35
N THR A 160 -3.56 17.28 -3.72
CA THR A 160 -3.23 16.79 -5.06
C THR A 160 -2.67 15.36 -5.03
N GLU A 161 -2.71 14.72 -3.86
CA GLU A 161 -2.44 13.30 -3.62
C GLU A 161 -3.47 12.36 -4.23
N MET A 162 -3.08 11.07 -4.32
CA MET A 162 -3.99 9.97 -4.59
C MET A 162 -5.31 10.13 -3.84
N GLN A 163 -6.40 10.23 -4.60
CA GLN A 163 -7.75 10.19 -4.04
C GLN A 163 -8.17 8.77 -3.67
N GLU A 164 -7.30 7.77 -3.78
CA GLU A 164 -7.53 6.39 -3.36
C GLU A 164 -6.26 5.73 -2.80
N ILE A 165 -6.28 5.35 -1.52
CA ILE A 165 -5.20 4.61 -0.86
C ILE A 165 -5.61 3.13 -0.73
N THR A 166 -4.72 2.21 -1.06
CA THR A 166 -4.96 0.76 -0.96
C THR A 166 -3.85 0.05 -0.17
N GLY A 167 -4.02 -1.26 0.08
CA GLY A 167 -3.01 -2.08 0.77
C GLY A 167 -3.00 -1.94 2.30
N ILE A 168 -3.88 -1.13 2.87
CA ILE A 168 -4.06 -1.01 4.32
C ILE A 168 -4.74 -2.28 4.82
N LYS A 169 -4.10 -2.97 5.75
CA LYS A 169 -4.67 -4.15 6.42
C LYS A 169 -5.14 -3.76 7.82
N MET A 170 -6.29 -4.30 8.22
CA MET A 170 -6.83 -4.13 9.57
C MET A 170 -6.42 -5.30 10.47
N LEU A 171 -6.42 -5.06 11.77
CA LEU A 171 -6.13 -6.01 12.83
C LEU A 171 -7.26 -5.94 13.86
N ARG A 172 -8.00 -7.04 14.11
CA ARG A 172 -9.03 -7.07 15.16
C ARG A 172 -8.39 -6.82 16.53
N SER A 173 -9.07 -6.12 17.43
CA SER A 173 -8.64 -5.89 18.82
C SER A 173 -9.10 -7.00 19.80
N ILE A 174 -9.69 -8.08 19.26
CA ILE A 174 -10.23 -9.24 19.99
C ILE A 174 -9.66 -10.55 19.43
N ALA A 175 -9.71 -11.62 20.22
CA ALA A 175 -9.45 -13.00 19.83
C ALA A 175 -10.75 -13.77 19.65
N ARG A 176 -10.71 -14.88 18.90
CA ARG A 176 -11.80 -15.86 18.73
C ARG A 176 -11.50 -17.15 19.47
N VAL A 177 -12.54 -17.78 20.04
CA VAL A 177 -12.46 -19.09 20.69
C VAL A 177 -13.45 -20.06 20.04
N ASP A 178 -12.93 -21.18 19.56
CA ASP A 178 -13.71 -22.34 19.12
C ASP A 178 -13.40 -23.54 20.03
N VAL A 179 -14.36 -24.46 20.18
CA VAL A 179 -14.20 -25.73 20.90
C VAL A 179 -14.64 -26.88 19.98
N VAL A 180 -13.81 -27.92 19.88
CA VAL A 180 -14.11 -29.13 19.10
C VAL A 180 -13.97 -30.33 20.01
N ALA A 181 -14.97 -31.21 20.06
CA ALA A 181 -14.95 -32.43 20.86
C ALA A 181 -15.32 -33.67 20.04
N THR A 182 -14.96 -33.69 18.76
CA THR A 182 -15.23 -34.79 17.83
C THR A 182 -14.33 -36.01 18.06
N GLU A 183 -13.15 -35.84 18.68
CA GLU A 183 -12.24 -36.92 19.04
C GLU A 183 -12.63 -37.64 20.35
N ALA A 184 -13.31 -36.93 21.27
CA ALA A 184 -13.77 -37.48 22.54
C ALA A 184 -15.10 -38.24 22.40
N ALA A 185 -15.08 -39.43 21.79
CA ALA A 185 -16.27 -40.25 21.47
C ALA A 185 -17.20 -40.59 22.65
N ASN A 186 -16.73 -40.49 23.90
CA ASN A 186 -17.51 -40.70 25.13
C ASN A 186 -18.04 -39.40 25.76
N PHE A 187 -17.96 -38.27 25.07
CA PHE A 187 -18.40 -36.97 25.54
C PHE A 187 -19.28 -36.28 24.49
N LYS A 188 -20.37 -35.66 24.95
CA LYS A 188 -21.25 -34.83 24.12
C LYS A 188 -21.18 -33.39 24.63
N LEU A 189 -20.58 -32.51 23.83
CA LEU A 189 -20.49 -31.08 24.13
C LEU A 189 -21.91 -30.46 24.06
N ALA A 190 -22.27 -29.68 25.06
CA ALA A 190 -23.60 -29.09 25.20
C ALA A 190 -23.58 -27.60 25.57
N GLY A 191 -22.46 -27.08 26.10
CA GLY A 191 -22.30 -25.66 26.30
C GLY A 191 -20.84 -25.22 26.48
N VAL A 192 -20.59 -23.93 26.23
CA VAL A 192 -19.28 -23.27 26.37
C VAL A 192 -19.46 -21.94 27.12
N LYS A 193 -18.59 -21.65 28.09
CA LYS A 193 -18.57 -20.39 28.85
C LYS A 193 -17.12 -19.94 29.08
N ALA A 194 -16.82 -18.66 28.86
CA ALA A 194 -15.57 -18.06 29.28
C ALA A 194 -15.70 -17.42 30.68
N TYR A 195 -14.61 -17.46 31.44
CA TYR A 195 -14.48 -16.87 32.76
C TYR A 195 -13.27 -15.94 32.81
N ARG A 196 -13.38 -14.88 33.63
CA ARG A 196 -12.29 -13.94 33.93
C ARG A 196 -11.67 -13.31 32.68
N ALA A 197 -12.49 -12.94 31.70
CA ALA A 197 -12.07 -12.03 30.64
C ALA A 197 -11.84 -10.63 31.22
N ASN A 198 -10.92 -9.87 30.63
CA ASN A 198 -10.69 -8.47 30.97
C ASN A 198 -11.94 -7.62 30.69
N ASN A 199 -12.28 -6.69 31.59
CA ASN A 199 -13.43 -5.80 31.44
C ASN A 199 -13.18 -4.61 30.51
N SER A 200 -11.96 -4.42 30.01
CA SER A 200 -11.62 -3.39 29.05
C SER A 200 -10.59 -3.89 28.04
N LEU A 201 -10.67 -3.39 26.80
CA LEU A 201 -9.75 -3.68 25.70
C LEU A 201 -9.16 -2.39 25.10
N GLN A 202 -7.87 -2.42 24.75
CA GLN A 202 -7.20 -1.30 24.06
C GLN A 202 -7.39 -1.47 22.55
N VAL A 203 -7.99 -0.49 21.87
CA VAL A 203 -8.28 -0.61 20.43
C VAL A 203 -6.98 -0.70 19.63
N ILE A 204 -6.07 0.26 19.85
CA ILE A 204 -4.78 0.36 19.17
C ILE A 204 -3.77 -0.57 19.88
N PRO A 205 -3.03 -1.44 19.18
CA PRO A 205 -2.02 -2.29 19.82
C PRO A 205 -0.81 -1.49 20.30
N ASN A 206 -0.11 -2.00 21.31
CA ASN A 206 1.20 -1.50 21.73
C ASN A 206 2.24 -1.74 20.62
N GLU A 207 2.26 -2.96 20.06
CA GLU A 207 3.04 -3.32 18.87
C GLU A 207 2.36 -2.80 17.60
N THR A 208 2.98 -1.83 16.93
CA THR A 208 2.43 -1.18 15.71
C THR A 208 3.33 -1.39 14.49
N GLY A 209 2.75 -1.38 13.30
CA GLY A 209 3.46 -1.67 12.04
C GLY A 209 3.65 -3.16 11.74
N SER A 210 3.09 -4.06 12.57
CA SER A 210 3.07 -5.50 12.36
C SER A 210 1.63 -6.00 12.14
N MET A 211 1.49 -7.07 11.36
CA MET A 211 0.21 -7.78 11.17
C MET A 211 -0.08 -8.83 12.26
N LYS A 212 0.88 -9.08 13.14
CA LYS A 212 0.80 -10.01 14.26
C LYS A 212 1.41 -9.34 15.49
N VAL A 213 0.75 -9.49 16.64
CA VAL A 213 1.33 -9.10 17.93
C VAL A 213 1.98 -10.31 18.60
N THR A 214 3.00 -10.07 19.42
CA THR A 214 3.64 -11.07 20.29
C THR A 214 3.32 -10.86 21.77
N THR A 215 2.83 -9.67 22.14
CA THR A 215 2.46 -9.30 23.50
C THR A 215 1.06 -8.67 23.56
N PRO A 216 0.26 -8.95 24.61
CA PRO A 216 -1.08 -8.41 24.76
C PRO A 216 -1.05 -6.93 25.15
N SER A 217 -1.96 -6.14 24.60
CA SER A 217 -2.14 -4.72 24.94
C SER A 217 -3.33 -4.55 25.88
N VAL A 218 -3.14 -4.98 27.13
CA VAL A 218 -4.15 -4.85 28.20
C VAL A 218 -4.17 -3.41 28.73
N PRO A 219 -5.35 -2.73 28.80
CA PRO A 219 -5.45 -1.39 29.38
C PRO A 219 -5.00 -1.33 30.84
N ASP A 220 -4.32 -0.25 31.22
CA ASP A 220 -3.96 0.04 32.61
C ASP A 220 -5.24 0.11 33.48
N GLY A 221 -5.32 -0.74 34.52
CA GLY A 221 -6.48 -0.82 35.41
C GLY A 221 -7.62 -1.75 34.96
N SER A 222 -7.49 -2.44 33.82
CA SER A 222 -8.42 -3.50 33.40
C SER A 222 -8.45 -4.65 34.42
N MET A 223 -9.63 -5.22 34.66
CA MET A 223 -9.87 -6.31 35.62
C MET A 223 -10.38 -7.56 34.90
N ALA A 224 -9.75 -8.70 35.19
CA ALA A 224 -10.14 -10.03 34.68
C ALA A 224 -11.39 -10.59 35.41
N ASN A 225 -12.53 -9.91 35.30
CA ASN A 225 -13.76 -10.24 36.04
C ASN A 225 -15.02 -10.46 35.16
N VAL A 226 -14.94 -10.25 33.85
CA VAL A 226 -16.07 -10.52 32.94
C VAL A 226 -16.16 -12.02 32.68
N SER A 227 -17.36 -12.58 32.84
CA SER A 227 -17.66 -13.96 32.44
C SER A 227 -18.76 -13.93 31.40
N SER A 228 -18.65 -14.77 30.38
CA SER A 228 -19.66 -14.84 29.34
C SER A 228 -20.94 -15.50 29.85
N ARG A 229 -22.02 -15.37 29.08
CA ARG A 229 -23.14 -16.32 29.18
C ARG A 229 -22.65 -17.74 28.85
N MET A 230 -23.40 -18.75 29.29
CA MET A 230 -23.28 -20.09 28.72
C MET A 230 -23.85 -20.06 27.30
N PHE A 231 -23.06 -20.39 26.30
CA PHE A 231 -23.52 -20.62 24.93
C PHE A 231 -23.89 -22.08 24.79
N SER A 232 -25.10 -22.39 24.31
CA SER A 232 -25.52 -23.76 24.04
C SER A 232 -24.88 -24.30 22.76
N VAL A 233 -24.56 -25.59 22.75
CA VAL A 233 -24.12 -26.32 21.55
C VAL A 233 -25.22 -27.32 21.19
N SER A 234 -25.72 -27.27 19.95
CA SER A 234 -26.80 -28.14 19.51
C SER A 234 -26.28 -29.51 19.05
N GLU A 235 -27.16 -30.50 18.93
CA GLU A 235 -26.78 -31.81 18.36
C GLU A 235 -26.42 -31.71 16.88
N GLU A 236 -27.02 -30.75 16.16
CA GLU A 236 -26.73 -30.45 14.75
C GLU A 236 -25.31 -29.92 14.57
N ASP A 237 -24.73 -29.34 15.63
CA ASP A 237 -23.35 -28.87 15.66
C ASP A 237 -22.31 -29.98 15.87
N ARG A 238 -22.74 -31.23 16.10
CA ARG A 238 -21.88 -32.44 16.12
C ARG A 238 -20.60 -32.30 16.96
N ASN A 239 -20.73 -31.84 18.20
CA ASN A 239 -19.62 -31.56 19.14
C ASN A 239 -18.66 -30.41 18.70
N GLU A 240 -19.08 -29.51 17.82
CA GLU A 240 -18.29 -28.33 17.42
C GLU A 240 -18.98 -27.03 17.89
N PHE A 241 -18.23 -26.12 18.49
CA PHE A 241 -18.66 -24.77 18.84
C PHE A 241 -17.70 -23.78 18.17
N SER A 242 -18.24 -22.89 17.34
CA SER A 242 -17.43 -22.07 16.44
C SER A 242 -18.08 -20.70 16.19
N ALA A 243 -17.24 -19.66 16.03
CA ALA A 243 -17.63 -18.31 15.61
C ALA A 243 -18.72 -17.64 16.49
N GLN A 244 -18.64 -17.85 17.80
CA GLN A 244 -19.64 -17.37 18.76
C GLN A 244 -19.07 -16.78 20.05
N LEU A 245 -17.80 -17.09 20.38
CA LEU A 245 -17.13 -16.60 21.58
C LEU A 245 -15.88 -15.83 21.18
N TYR A 246 -15.81 -14.60 21.66
CA TYR A 246 -14.73 -13.67 21.39
C TYR A 246 -14.27 -13.04 22.70
N LEU A 247 -12.96 -12.82 22.85
CA LEU A 247 -12.34 -12.38 24.08
C LEU A 247 -11.38 -11.21 23.82
N PRO A 248 -11.22 -10.28 24.78
CA PRO A 248 -10.18 -9.27 24.72
C PRO A 248 -8.81 -9.89 25.02
N GLU A 249 -7.75 -9.11 24.84
CA GLU A 249 -6.40 -9.54 25.20
C GLU A 249 -6.22 -9.73 26.70
N VAL A 250 -5.37 -10.68 27.07
CA VAL A 250 -5.11 -11.08 28.46
C VAL A 250 -3.62 -11.36 28.65
N SER A 251 -3.06 -10.86 29.74
CA SER A 251 -1.70 -11.17 30.18
C SER A 251 -1.66 -12.45 31.01
N SER A 252 -0.60 -13.23 30.82
CA SER A 252 -0.31 -14.42 31.65
C SER A 252 -0.26 -14.05 33.15
N PRO A 253 -1.03 -14.74 34.02
CA PRO A 253 -1.00 -14.50 35.46
C PRO A 253 0.23 -15.14 36.10
N ALA A 254 0.57 -14.69 37.31
CA ALA A 254 1.62 -15.31 38.12
C ALA A 254 1.32 -16.80 38.36
N GLU A 255 2.37 -17.62 38.47
CA GLU A 255 2.26 -19.08 38.52
C GLU A 255 1.32 -19.60 39.63
N GLY A 256 1.39 -19.00 40.82
CA GLY A 256 0.50 -19.34 41.95
C GLY A 256 -0.96 -18.95 41.74
N ASP A 257 -1.24 -17.99 40.85
CA ASP A 257 -2.57 -17.42 40.59
C ASP A 257 -3.24 -17.99 39.32
N ARG A 258 -2.60 -18.93 38.63
CA ARG A 258 -3.14 -19.54 37.40
C ARG A 258 -4.54 -20.13 37.59
N VAL A 259 -4.82 -20.74 38.74
CA VAL A 259 -6.15 -21.33 39.03
C VAL A 259 -7.18 -20.24 39.35
N SER A 260 -6.82 -19.23 40.14
CA SER A 260 -7.73 -18.19 40.64
C SER A 260 -8.02 -17.09 39.62
N SER A 261 -7.03 -16.76 38.77
CA SER A 261 -6.99 -15.50 38.01
C SER A 261 -6.90 -15.66 36.50
N ALA A 262 -6.50 -16.83 35.96
CA ALA A 262 -6.40 -17.01 34.51
C ALA A 262 -7.78 -16.96 33.84
N THR A 263 -7.87 -16.32 32.68
CA THR A 263 -9.00 -16.48 31.76
C THR A 263 -9.05 -17.93 31.32
N CYS A 264 -10.20 -18.59 31.50
CA CYS A 264 -10.35 -20.01 31.19
C CYS A 264 -11.68 -20.30 30.50
N ILE A 265 -11.70 -21.36 29.72
CA ILE A 265 -12.91 -21.88 29.07
C ILE A 265 -13.46 -23.03 29.91
N VAL A 266 -14.75 -22.98 30.22
CA VAL A 266 -15.47 -24.10 30.82
C VAL A 266 -16.44 -24.67 29.80
N VAL A 267 -16.31 -25.97 29.54
CA VAL A 267 -17.26 -26.72 28.70
C VAL A 267 -18.22 -27.50 29.58
N GLY A 268 -19.51 -27.42 29.25
CA GLY A 268 -20.56 -28.28 29.79
C GLY A 268 -20.87 -29.40 28.80
N GLY A 269 -21.01 -30.62 29.30
CA GLY A 269 -21.39 -31.75 28.44
C GLY A 269 -21.76 -33.02 29.19
N TYR A 270 -22.18 -34.01 28.41
CA TYR A 270 -22.68 -35.29 28.90
C TYR A 270 -21.61 -36.36 28.70
N TYR A 271 -21.12 -36.92 29.80
CA TYR A 271 -20.10 -37.96 29.81
C TYR A 271 -20.73 -39.36 29.81
N ASN A 272 -20.24 -40.24 28.93
CA ASN A 272 -20.56 -41.67 28.89
C ASN A 272 -22.06 -42.02 28.92
N GLY A 273 -22.88 -41.23 28.21
CA GLY A 273 -24.34 -41.41 28.13
C GLY A 273 -25.13 -40.92 29.36
N SER A 274 -24.49 -40.22 30.30
CA SER A 274 -25.16 -39.57 31.43
C SER A 274 -26.20 -38.53 30.98
N GLU A 275 -27.38 -38.52 31.59
CA GLU A 275 -28.36 -37.42 31.45
C GLU A 275 -28.00 -36.19 32.30
N LYS A 276 -27.11 -36.34 33.30
CA LYS A 276 -26.56 -35.22 34.07
C LYS A 276 -25.42 -34.57 33.29
N MET A 277 -25.56 -33.28 33.01
CA MET A 277 -24.48 -32.43 32.48
C MET A 277 -23.40 -32.24 33.56
N SER A 278 -22.13 -32.24 33.15
CA SER A 278 -21.00 -31.93 34.02
C SER A 278 -20.01 -30.99 33.32
N TYR A 279 -19.19 -30.30 34.11
CA TYR A 279 -18.41 -29.14 33.66
C TYR A 279 -16.90 -29.33 33.82
N TYR A 280 -16.15 -28.89 32.82
CA TYR A 280 -14.70 -29.11 32.72
C TYR A 280 -13.99 -27.83 32.32
N ARG A 281 -12.92 -27.47 33.03
CA ARG A 281 -12.06 -26.32 32.75
C ARG A 281 -10.97 -26.67 31.74
N MET A 282 -10.70 -25.73 30.84
CA MET A 282 -9.57 -25.73 29.91
C MET A 282 -8.92 -24.32 29.96
N ASP A 283 -7.60 -24.28 29.93
CA ASP A 283 -6.80 -23.05 30.01
C ASP A 283 -6.03 -22.82 28.70
N PHE A 284 -5.72 -21.57 28.38
CA PHE A 284 -4.93 -21.21 27.19
C PHE A 284 -3.44 -21.52 27.42
N ASP A 285 -2.76 -22.00 26.38
CA ASP A 285 -1.33 -22.37 26.37
C ASP A 285 -0.83 -23.13 27.62
N PRO A 286 -1.51 -24.23 28.02
CA PRO A 286 -1.28 -24.90 29.30
C PRO A 286 0.11 -25.54 29.42
N ASP A 287 0.71 -25.92 28.29
CA ASP A 287 1.99 -26.63 28.20
C ASP A 287 3.21 -25.71 27.92
N ASN A 288 2.99 -24.40 27.76
CA ASN A 288 4.06 -23.48 27.37
C ASN A 288 5.00 -23.14 28.53
N LYS A 289 6.28 -23.52 28.38
CA LYS A 289 7.34 -23.33 29.38
C LYS A 289 7.94 -21.92 29.42
N GLU A 290 7.62 -21.06 28.46
CA GLU A 290 8.17 -19.69 28.35
C GLU A 290 7.22 -18.61 28.91
N ASN A 291 6.45 -18.95 29.95
CA ASN A 291 5.59 -18.06 30.74
C ASN A 291 4.32 -17.49 30.05
N ALA A 292 3.88 -18.00 28.90
CA ALA A 292 2.68 -17.52 28.21
C ALA A 292 1.33 -18.13 28.68
N PHE A 293 1.31 -18.99 29.71
CA PHE A 293 0.07 -19.63 30.23
C PHE A 293 -1.08 -18.63 30.41
N GLY A 294 -2.26 -18.91 29.84
CA GLY A 294 -3.43 -18.04 30.00
C GLY A 294 -3.37 -16.72 29.21
N GLN A 295 -2.33 -16.48 28.40
CA GLN A 295 -2.24 -15.30 27.53
C GLN A 295 -3.28 -15.41 26.39
N ILE A 296 -3.86 -14.27 26.03
CA ILE A 296 -4.74 -14.14 24.87
C ILE A 296 -4.27 -12.93 24.05
N LEU A 297 -3.99 -13.15 22.77
CA LEU A 297 -3.55 -12.13 21.83
C LEU A 297 -4.65 -11.77 20.84
N ARG A 298 -4.73 -10.48 20.46
CA ARG A 298 -5.72 -9.98 19.50
C ARG A 298 -5.52 -10.60 18.12
N ASN A 299 -6.58 -10.61 17.30
CA ASN A 299 -6.57 -11.12 15.93
C ASN A 299 -6.07 -12.57 15.80
N HIS A 300 -6.14 -13.33 16.89
CA HIS A 300 -5.85 -14.74 16.93
C HIS A 300 -7.13 -15.53 17.15
N LYS A 301 -7.12 -16.76 16.65
CA LYS A 301 -8.12 -17.76 16.93
C LYS A 301 -7.47 -18.90 17.73
N TYR A 302 -8.15 -19.28 18.79
CA TYR A 302 -7.78 -20.38 19.67
C TYR A 302 -8.80 -21.51 19.50
N ILE A 303 -8.35 -22.70 19.08
CA ILE A 303 -9.18 -23.89 19.00
C ILE A 303 -8.82 -24.85 20.12
N PHE A 304 -9.78 -25.12 21.00
CA PHE A 304 -9.68 -26.13 22.05
C PHE A 304 -10.20 -27.47 21.51
N ASN A 305 -9.29 -28.38 21.17
CA ASN A 305 -9.63 -29.71 20.67
C ASN A 305 -9.63 -30.72 21.83
N VAL A 306 -10.81 -31.10 22.30
CA VAL A 306 -11.01 -32.06 23.39
C VAL A 306 -10.68 -33.47 22.91
N LYS A 307 -9.48 -33.93 23.25
CA LYS A 307 -8.94 -35.25 22.91
C LYS A 307 -9.54 -36.37 23.75
N LYS A 308 -9.85 -36.12 25.02
CA LYS A 308 -10.29 -37.15 25.96
C LYS A 308 -11.07 -36.58 27.14
N VAL A 309 -12.13 -37.27 27.55
CA VAL A 309 -12.76 -37.10 28.86
C VAL A 309 -12.71 -38.44 29.61
N SER A 310 -12.24 -38.44 30.85
CA SER A 310 -11.93 -39.66 31.60
C SER A 310 -12.89 -39.99 32.75
N ALA A 311 -13.63 -39.01 33.26
CA ALA A 311 -14.64 -39.17 34.30
C ALA A 311 -15.68 -38.02 34.22
N PRO A 312 -16.80 -38.06 34.97
CA PRO A 312 -17.67 -36.90 35.17
C PRO A 312 -16.89 -35.70 35.72
N GLY A 313 -17.24 -34.50 35.24
CA GLY A 313 -16.66 -33.24 35.70
C GLY A 313 -17.36 -32.68 36.95
N TRP A 314 -17.26 -31.37 37.14
CA TRP A 314 -17.92 -30.66 38.24
C TRP A 314 -19.43 -30.53 38.02
N ASP A 315 -20.16 -30.34 39.13
CA ASP A 315 -21.63 -30.25 39.13
C ASP A 315 -22.18 -28.90 38.64
N ASN A 316 -21.37 -27.85 38.67
CA ASN A 316 -21.69 -26.52 38.13
C ASN A 316 -20.44 -25.89 37.48
N PRO A 317 -20.60 -24.92 36.57
CA PRO A 317 -19.48 -24.38 35.80
C PRO A 317 -18.60 -23.40 36.60
N ASP A 318 -19.11 -22.82 37.69
CA ASP A 318 -18.37 -21.87 38.52
C ASP A 318 -17.36 -22.61 39.41
N ASP A 319 -17.70 -23.78 39.95
CA ASP A 319 -16.75 -24.68 40.63
C ASP A 319 -15.67 -25.18 39.66
N ALA A 320 -16.02 -25.51 38.42
CA ALA A 320 -15.04 -25.89 37.40
C ALA A 320 -14.02 -24.77 37.14
N ALA A 321 -14.48 -23.52 37.00
CA ALA A 321 -13.62 -22.36 36.76
C ALA A 321 -12.67 -22.02 37.93
N ASN A 322 -13.03 -22.40 39.16
CA ASN A 322 -12.27 -22.11 40.38
C ASN A 322 -11.37 -23.26 40.86
N ASN A 323 -11.41 -24.42 40.18
CA ASN A 323 -10.54 -25.55 40.46
C ASN A 323 -9.53 -25.78 39.32
N GLN A 324 -8.57 -26.68 39.55
CA GLN A 324 -7.65 -27.14 38.50
C GLN A 324 -8.41 -27.92 37.41
N SER A 325 -7.92 -27.87 36.18
CA SER A 325 -8.42 -28.73 35.11
C SER A 325 -8.24 -30.20 35.51
N ALA A 326 -9.33 -30.96 35.43
CA ALA A 326 -9.39 -32.36 35.82
C ALA A 326 -10.33 -33.11 34.87
N HIS A 327 -10.03 -34.39 34.67
CA HIS A 327 -10.85 -35.34 33.89
C HIS A 327 -11.08 -35.02 32.41
N ILE A 328 -10.50 -33.92 31.90
CA ILE A 328 -10.46 -33.55 30.48
C ILE A 328 -9.00 -33.43 30.02
N VAL A 329 -8.75 -33.73 28.75
CA VAL A 329 -7.52 -33.38 28.04
C VAL A 329 -7.94 -32.67 26.77
N ALA A 330 -7.48 -31.44 26.60
CA ALA A 330 -7.70 -30.63 25.41
C ALA A 330 -6.37 -30.10 24.90
N GLU A 331 -6.19 -30.16 23.59
CA GLU A 331 -5.09 -29.52 22.88
C GLU A 331 -5.54 -28.11 22.49
N VAL A 332 -4.77 -27.08 22.87
CA VAL A 332 -5.02 -25.69 22.45
C VAL A 332 -4.13 -25.38 21.27
N ARG A 333 -4.73 -24.91 20.18
CA ARG A 333 -3.98 -24.46 19.00
C ARG A 333 -4.29 -23.00 18.69
N GLN A 334 -3.24 -22.20 18.49
CA GLN A 334 -3.29 -20.75 18.26
C GLN A 334 -2.77 -20.40 16.84
N TRP A 335 -3.43 -19.46 16.19
CA TRP A 335 -3.03 -18.89 14.90
C TRP A 335 -3.60 -17.50 14.71
N ASP A 336 -2.99 -16.70 13.83
CA ASP A 336 -3.50 -15.38 13.45
C ASP A 336 -4.49 -15.45 12.27
N ASP A 337 -5.51 -14.59 12.30
CA ASP A 337 -6.59 -14.53 11.30
C ASP A 337 -6.14 -13.96 9.93
N ASN A 338 -4.84 -13.65 9.75
CA ASN A 338 -4.28 -13.33 8.43
C ASN A 338 -3.93 -14.59 7.62
N THR A 339 -3.91 -15.76 8.26
CA THR A 339 -3.77 -17.05 7.57
C THR A 339 -5.08 -17.37 6.88
N ILE A 340 -5.10 -17.33 5.55
CA ILE A 340 -6.34 -17.37 4.75
C ILE A 340 -6.96 -18.78 4.73
N ASP A 341 -6.14 -19.82 4.86
CA ASP A 341 -6.59 -21.20 5.01
C ASP A 341 -5.52 -22.00 5.75
N MET A 342 -5.95 -22.83 6.71
CA MET A 342 -5.09 -23.76 7.44
C MET A 342 -5.75 -25.14 7.54
N SER A 343 -4.97 -26.18 7.29
CA SER A 343 -5.42 -27.56 7.24
C SER A 343 -4.91 -28.38 8.44
N PHE A 344 -5.74 -29.30 8.94
CA PHE A 344 -5.45 -30.12 10.11
C PHE A 344 -5.74 -31.61 9.89
N ASP A 345 -4.94 -32.45 10.52
CA ASP A 345 -5.03 -33.90 10.40
C ASP A 345 -5.21 -34.65 11.72
N GLY A 346 -5.10 -33.93 12.84
CA GLY A 346 -5.27 -34.42 14.20
C GLY A 346 -4.03 -34.21 15.07
N GLU A 347 -2.86 -34.09 14.44
CA GLU A 347 -1.55 -33.94 15.11
C GLU A 347 -0.83 -32.69 14.62
N HIS A 348 -0.82 -32.42 13.31
CA HIS A 348 -0.07 -31.31 12.71
C HIS A 348 -0.97 -30.16 12.20
N HIS A 349 -0.35 -29.06 11.78
CA HIS A 349 -0.99 -27.97 11.03
C HIS A 349 -0.16 -27.41 9.86
N PHE A 350 -0.85 -26.88 8.85
CA PHE A 350 -0.24 -26.12 7.77
C PHE A 350 -1.20 -25.08 7.19
N GLY A 351 -0.77 -23.82 7.07
CA GLY A 351 -1.55 -22.74 6.47
C GLY A 351 -0.70 -21.69 5.75
N VAL A 352 -1.35 -20.85 4.95
CA VAL A 352 -0.68 -19.83 4.11
C VAL A 352 -1.39 -18.46 4.17
N SER A 353 -0.62 -17.38 4.03
CA SER A 353 -1.15 -16.01 4.00
C SER A 353 -1.80 -15.60 2.66
N SER A 354 -1.63 -16.39 1.60
CA SER A 354 -2.37 -16.22 0.34
C SER A 354 -2.38 -17.49 -0.51
N ARG A 355 -3.45 -17.66 -1.29
CA ARG A 355 -3.56 -18.63 -2.40
C ARG A 355 -3.57 -17.98 -3.78
N GLU A 356 -3.55 -16.65 -3.87
CA GLU A 356 -3.37 -15.93 -5.12
C GLU A 356 -2.27 -14.87 -4.97
N ILE A 357 -1.31 -14.87 -5.89
CA ILE A 357 -0.24 -13.88 -5.98
C ILE A 357 -0.34 -13.13 -7.30
N ILE A 358 -0.35 -11.79 -7.24
CA ILE A 358 -0.37 -10.91 -8.41
C ILE A 358 0.94 -10.12 -8.48
N LEU A 359 1.79 -10.46 -9.45
CA LEU A 359 3.06 -9.79 -9.72
C LEU A 359 2.91 -8.69 -10.79
N LYS A 360 3.81 -7.69 -10.73
CA LYS A 360 3.91 -6.61 -11.73
C LYS A 360 4.50 -7.16 -13.05
N ASN A 361 4.28 -6.43 -14.14
CA ASN A 361 4.58 -6.88 -15.50
C ASN A 361 6.06 -7.06 -15.86
N LYS A 362 7.01 -6.66 -14.99
CA LYS A 362 8.46 -6.78 -15.25
C LYS A 362 9.06 -8.01 -14.56
N ALA A 363 10.06 -8.60 -15.22
CA ALA A 363 10.98 -9.55 -14.60
C ALA A 363 11.63 -8.92 -13.36
N GLY A 364 11.88 -9.72 -12.32
CA GLY A 364 12.35 -9.27 -11.02
C GLY A 364 11.26 -8.77 -10.06
N SER A 365 9.99 -8.65 -10.49
CA SER A 365 8.87 -8.35 -9.57
C SER A 365 8.72 -9.48 -8.55
N LYS A 366 8.58 -9.14 -7.25
CA LYS A 366 8.44 -10.09 -6.15
C LYS A 366 7.14 -9.93 -5.36
N ALA A 367 6.71 -11.01 -4.73
CA ALA A 367 5.71 -11.04 -3.66
C ALA A 367 6.02 -12.20 -2.68
N THR A 368 5.49 -12.12 -1.46
CA THR A 368 5.76 -13.11 -0.40
C THR A 368 4.45 -13.78 0.04
N ILE A 369 4.53 -15.08 0.34
CA ILE A 369 3.52 -15.85 1.07
C ILE A 369 4.16 -16.26 2.40
N GLU A 370 3.56 -15.86 3.52
CA GLU A 370 3.92 -16.40 4.84
C GLU A 370 3.29 -17.78 4.99
N VAL A 371 4.01 -18.70 5.64
CA VAL A 371 3.63 -20.10 5.84
C VAL A 371 3.66 -20.39 7.34
N PHE A 372 2.56 -20.96 7.84
CA PHE A 372 2.32 -21.22 9.26
C PHE A 372 2.15 -22.73 9.46
N THR A 373 3.15 -23.38 10.05
CA THR A 373 3.17 -24.85 10.20
C THR A 373 4.03 -25.30 11.38
N ASP A 374 3.67 -26.45 11.96
CA ASP A 374 4.51 -27.19 12.91
C ASP A 374 5.34 -28.30 12.24
N LEU A 375 5.18 -28.52 10.92
CA LEU A 375 5.95 -29.48 10.16
C LEU A 375 7.39 -29.00 9.99
N SER A 376 8.35 -29.90 10.17
CA SER A 376 9.77 -29.63 9.94
C SER A 376 10.16 -29.45 8.47
N ASP A 377 9.31 -29.88 7.53
CA ASP A 377 9.51 -29.69 6.10
C ASP A 377 8.18 -29.81 5.32
N TYR A 378 8.19 -29.30 4.09
CA TYR A 378 7.12 -29.41 3.10
C TYR A 378 7.70 -29.19 1.70
N THR A 379 7.08 -29.80 0.68
CA THR A 379 7.55 -29.73 -0.70
C THR A 379 6.66 -28.83 -1.55
N LEU A 380 7.25 -28.30 -2.62
CA LEU A 380 6.59 -27.51 -3.66
C LEU A 380 6.59 -28.32 -4.96
N GLN A 381 5.52 -28.23 -5.74
CA GLN A 381 5.43 -28.82 -7.08
C GLN A 381 4.59 -27.93 -7.99
N TRP A 382 4.98 -27.73 -9.25
CA TRP A 382 4.09 -27.07 -10.22
C TRP A 382 2.79 -27.88 -10.39
N ALA A 383 1.70 -27.26 -10.84
CA ALA A 383 0.40 -27.90 -10.98
C ALA A 383 -0.45 -27.29 -12.10
N ASP A 384 -1.46 -28.04 -12.56
CA ASP A 384 -2.50 -27.51 -13.44
C ASP A 384 -3.51 -26.60 -12.69
N GLU A 385 -4.50 -26.09 -13.41
CA GLU A 385 -5.58 -25.25 -12.85
C GLU A 385 -6.50 -25.99 -11.85
N ASN A 386 -6.48 -27.33 -11.84
CA ASN A 386 -7.25 -28.17 -10.93
C ASN A 386 -6.42 -28.65 -9.73
N GLY A 387 -5.14 -28.26 -9.64
CA GLY A 387 -4.21 -28.69 -8.60
C GLY A 387 -3.65 -30.10 -8.77
N MET A 388 -3.72 -30.67 -9.97
CA MET A 388 -2.97 -31.89 -10.32
C MET A 388 -1.48 -31.55 -10.48
N PRO A 389 -0.55 -32.18 -9.73
CA PRO A 389 0.85 -31.81 -9.82
C PRO A 389 1.53 -32.21 -11.13
N ILE A 390 2.47 -31.38 -11.58
CA ILE A 390 3.23 -31.46 -12.82
C ILE A 390 4.73 -31.42 -12.48
N GLY A 391 5.52 -32.32 -13.06
CA GLY A 391 6.97 -32.38 -12.85
C GLY A 391 7.35 -33.04 -11.52
N SER A 392 8.51 -32.67 -10.97
CA SER A 392 9.03 -33.22 -9.71
C SER A 392 8.80 -32.27 -8.53
N GLU A 393 8.66 -32.84 -7.34
CA GLU A 393 8.68 -32.08 -6.08
C GLU A 393 10.06 -31.46 -5.80
N GLY A 394 10.09 -30.32 -5.13
CA GLY A 394 11.32 -29.61 -4.77
C GLY A 394 11.16 -28.65 -3.59
N GLN A 395 12.28 -28.10 -3.14
CA GLN A 395 12.36 -27.09 -2.07
C GLN A 395 12.28 -25.65 -2.60
N SER A 396 12.48 -25.49 -3.91
CA SER A 396 12.14 -24.31 -4.69
C SER A 396 11.57 -24.75 -6.03
N LEU A 397 10.79 -23.88 -6.65
CA LEU A 397 10.30 -24.07 -8.01
C LEU A 397 10.89 -23.01 -8.93
N SER A 398 11.14 -23.43 -10.17
CA SER A 398 11.44 -22.53 -11.28
C SER A 398 10.78 -23.10 -12.53
N ASN A 399 10.27 -22.22 -13.40
CA ASN A 399 9.90 -22.53 -14.77
C ASN A 399 10.34 -21.34 -15.65
N ASP A 400 9.83 -21.25 -16.87
CA ASP A 400 10.21 -20.13 -17.75
C ASP A 400 9.73 -18.76 -17.23
N TYR A 401 8.67 -18.71 -16.41
CA TYR A 401 7.96 -17.48 -16.04
C TYR A 401 8.17 -17.02 -14.60
N PHE A 402 8.36 -17.93 -13.64
CA PHE A 402 8.43 -17.62 -12.22
C PHE A 402 9.42 -18.51 -11.45
N THR A 403 9.97 -17.98 -10.36
CA THR A 403 10.49 -18.79 -9.24
C THR A 403 9.56 -18.73 -8.04
N VAL A 404 9.58 -19.79 -7.23
CA VAL A 404 9.05 -19.84 -5.87
C VAL A 404 10.18 -20.36 -4.98
N GLU A 405 10.74 -19.50 -4.13
CA GLU A 405 11.87 -19.83 -3.28
C GLU A 405 11.43 -19.91 -1.82
N LYS A 406 11.64 -21.07 -1.18
CA LYS A 406 11.43 -21.24 0.26
C LYS A 406 12.63 -20.67 1.03
N ASN A 407 12.37 -19.95 2.11
CA ASN A 407 13.40 -19.52 3.04
C ASN A 407 13.93 -20.69 3.91
N LEU A 408 15.02 -20.46 4.65
CA LEU A 408 15.76 -21.54 5.34
C LEU A 408 14.96 -22.29 6.42
N ASP A 409 13.99 -21.63 7.05
CA ASP A 409 13.14 -22.21 8.10
C ASP A 409 11.73 -22.62 7.61
N GLY A 410 11.43 -22.38 6.33
CA GLY A 410 10.14 -22.71 5.72
C GLY A 410 8.99 -21.77 6.07
N SER A 411 9.21 -20.70 6.84
CA SER A 411 8.16 -19.73 7.20
C SER A 411 7.73 -18.81 6.05
N GLN A 412 8.47 -18.73 4.94
CA GLN A 412 8.15 -17.85 3.81
C GLN A 412 8.46 -18.48 2.44
N LEU A 413 7.58 -18.20 1.48
CA LEU A 413 7.81 -18.41 0.05
C LEU A 413 7.91 -17.06 -0.67
N VAL A 414 9.03 -16.80 -1.33
CA VAL A 414 9.23 -15.62 -2.18
C VAL A 414 8.96 -16.00 -3.63
N VAL A 415 7.93 -15.42 -4.22
CA VAL A 415 7.57 -15.61 -5.64
C VAL A 415 8.18 -14.48 -6.46
N THR A 416 8.97 -14.81 -7.48
CA THR A 416 9.63 -13.83 -8.37
C THR A 416 9.26 -14.07 -9.83
N ALA A 417 8.93 -13.01 -10.58
CA ALA A 417 8.76 -13.10 -12.04
C ALA A 417 10.11 -13.17 -12.75
N LEU A 418 10.29 -14.14 -13.64
CA LEU A 418 11.50 -14.33 -14.45
C LEU A 418 11.41 -13.63 -15.82
N GLN A 419 10.21 -13.41 -16.33
CA GLN A 419 9.96 -12.74 -17.61
C GLN A 419 9.12 -11.47 -17.44
N ASN A 420 9.14 -10.65 -18.49
CA ASN A 420 8.18 -9.55 -18.63
C ASN A 420 6.87 -10.11 -19.17
N ASN A 421 5.73 -9.82 -18.53
CA ASN A 421 4.43 -10.06 -19.15
C ASN A 421 4.08 -8.90 -20.11
N MET A 422 3.79 -9.24 -21.37
CA MET A 422 3.37 -8.29 -22.41
C MET A 422 1.98 -8.57 -23.01
N SER A 423 1.20 -9.52 -22.49
CA SER A 423 -0.16 -9.83 -22.97
C SER A 423 -1.26 -9.11 -22.17
N GLY A 424 -2.14 -8.40 -22.89
CA GLY A 424 -3.04 -7.35 -22.37
C GLY A 424 -3.88 -7.68 -21.13
N ASP A 425 -4.50 -8.86 -21.06
CA ASP A 425 -5.49 -9.22 -20.02
C ASP A 425 -5.22 -10.54 -19.29
N ALA A 426 -4.26 -11.35 -19.78
CA ALA A 426 -3.90 -12.64 -19.19
C ALA A 426 -2.41 -12.89 -19.39
N GLY A 427 -1.61 -12.52 -18.39
CA GLY A 427 -0.24 -13.02 -18.29
C GLY A 427 -0.20 -14.51 -17.98
N PRO A 428 1.00 -15.13 -17.96
CA PRO A 428 1.15 -16.52 -17.56
C PRO A 428 0.51 -16.72 -16.18
N VAL A 429 -0.55 -17.52 -16.14
CA VAL A 429 -1.09 -18.08 -14.90
C VAL A 429 -0.35 -19.39 -14.67
N GLN A 430 0.35 -19.50 -13.56
CA GLN A 430 1.06 -20.71 -13.17
C GLN A 430 0.60 -21.08 -11.77
N ASN A 431 0.20 -22.33 -11.60
CA ASN A 431 -0.24 -22.81 -10.30
C ASN A 431 0.82 -23.74 -9.73
N PHE A 432 1.00 -23.69 -8.42
CA PHE A 432 1.80 -24.68 -7.71
C PHE A 432 1.02 -25.25 -6.53
N VAL A 433 1.31 -26.50 -6.20
CA VAL A 433 0.82 -27.16 -5.01
C VAL A 433 1.92 -27.18 -3.98
N ILE A 434 1.57 -26.79 -2.76
CA ILE A 434 2.35 -27.07 -1.56
C ILE A 434 1.87 -28.41 -1.02
N THR A 435 2.77 -29.40 -0.95
CA THR A 435 2.48 -30.71 -0.36
C THR A 435 3.08 -30.78 1.03
N ALA A 436 2.20 -30.95 2.03
CA ALA A 436 2.53 -30.94 3.44
C ALA A 436 1.83 -32.14 4.10
N HIS A 437 2.59 -33.21 4.38
CA HIS A 437 2.07 -34.53 4.75
C HIS A 437 0.95 -35.01 3.81
N ARG A 438 -0.33 -34.90 4.22
CA ARG A 438 -1.51 -35.34 3.47
C ARG A 438 -2.26 -34.19 2.78
N TRP A 439 -1.87 -32.94 3.02
CA TRP A 439 -2.50 -31.77 2.44
C TRP A 439 -1.83 -31.39 1.13
N LYS A 440 -2.64 -30.87 0.20
CA LYS A 440 -2.22 -30.29 -1.06
C LYS A 440 -2.90 -28.93 -1.19
N ILE A 441 -2.12 -27.87 -1.08
CA ILE A 441 -2.62 -26.49 -1.11
C ILE A 441 -2.27 -25.87 -2.45
N LEU A 442 -3.28 -25.62 -3.28
CA LEU A 442 -3.13 -24.96 -4.57
C LEU A 442 -2.94 -23.45 -4.37
N VAL A 443 -1.92 -22.90 -5.03
CA VAL A 443 -1.61 -21.47 -5.06
C VAL A 443 -1.47 -21.03 -6.52
N ALA A 444 -2.20 -19.98 -6.91
CA ALA A 444 -2.14 -19.39 -8.25
C ALA A 444 -1.20 -18.17 -8.28
N ILE A 445 -0.28 -18.16 -9.24
CA ILE A 445 0.57 -17.01 -9.57
C ILE A 445 0.05 -16.38 -10.86
N LYS A 446 -0.19 -15.08 -10.83
CA LYS A 446 -0.60 -14.26 -11.98
C LYS A 446 0.39 -13.11 -12.14
N GLN A 447 0.80 -12.82 -13.37
CA GLN A 447 1.54 -11.60 -13.68
C GLN A 447 0.64 -10.64 -14.48
N LYS A 448 0.22 -9.52 -13.90
CA LYS A 448 -0.66 -8.58 -14.63
C LYS A 448 0.15 -7.68 -15.57
N TYR A 449 -0.41 -7.43 -16.74
CA TYR A 449 0.06 -6.42 -17.69
C TYR A 449 -0.23 -5.03 -17.13
N SER A 450 0.66 -4.07 -17.40
CA SER A 450 0.52 -2.70 -16.89
C SER A 450 -0.24 -1.83 -17.89
N VAL A 451 -1.25 -1.10 -17.41
CA VAL A 451 -2.03 -0.11 -18.18
C VAL A 451 -1.11 0.89 -18.90
N ALA A 452 0.07 1.15 -18.32
CA ALA A 452 1.17 1.93 -18.88
C ALA A 452 1.41 1.73 -20.38
N ALA A 453 1.45 0.49 -20.87
CA ALA A 453 1.77 0.20 -22.28
C ALA A 453 0.72 0.77 -23.27
N ASN A 454 -0.49 1.05 -22.79
CA ASN A 454 -1.55 1.72 -23.56
C ASN A 454 -1.74 3.20 -23.16
N THR A 455 -0.97 3.70 -22.19
CA THR A 455 -1.04 5.08 -21.71
C THR A 455 -0.05 5.97 -22.47
N VAL A 456 -0.57 6.75 -23.41
CA VAL A 456 0.22 7.73 -24.18
C VAL A 456 0.46 8.98 -23.32
N ILE A 457 1.72 9.44 -23.26
CA ILE A 457 2.12 10.62 -22.47
C ILE A 457 1.96 11.87 -23.33
N ASN A 458 1.15 12.82 -22.88
CA ASN A 458 0.90 14.06 -23.60
C ASN A 458 1.87 15.15 -23.12
N LEU A 459 2.75 15.58 -24.01
CA LEU A 459 3.78 16.59 -23.75
C LEU A 459 3.48 17.87 -24.54
N LEU A 460 3.33 18.97 -23.79
CA LEU A 460 3.17 20.32 -24.33
C LEU A 460 4.52 20.95 -24.65
N THR A 461 4.67 21.44 -25.87
CA THR A 461 5.76 22.33 -26.29
C THR A 461 5.19 23.59 -26.96
N PHE A 462 5.99 24.65 -27.13
CA PHE A 462 5.51 25.93 -27.69
C PHE A 462 6.05 26.22 -29.10
N ASN A 463 5.36 27.08 -29.84
CA ASN A 463 5.59 27.38 -31.26
C ASN A 463 6.60 28.49 -31.56
N VAL A 464 7.03 29.24 -30.55
CA VAL A 464 8.12 30.24 -30.60
C VAL A 464 9.20 29.82 -29.61
N GLY A 465 10.34 30.50 -29.59
CA GLY A 465 11.50 30.05 -28.80
C GLY A 465 12.32 28.97 -29.49
N LEU A 466 13.38 28.51 -28.83
CA LEU A 466 14.36 27.55 -29.35
C LEU A 466 14.24 26.24 -28.57
N GLY A 467 14.43 25.09 -29.23
CA GLY A 467 14.22 23.77 -28.62
C GLY A 467 12.78 23.28 -28.63
N SER A 468 11.91 23.81 -29.50
CA SER A 468 10.56 23.29 -29.71
C SER A 468 10.61 21.84 -30.19
N LEU A 469 9.86 20.93 -29.57
CA LEU A 469 9.77 19.54 -30.00
C LEU A 469 8.88 19.34 -31.25
N GLY A 470 8.20 20.38 -31.73
CA GLY A 470 7.24 20.25 -32.82
C GLY A 470 5.96 19.52 -32.40
N THR A 471 5.25 18.96 -33.38
CA THR A 471 4.08 18.11 -33.17
C THR A 471 4.33 16.76 -33.83
N ASN A 472 3.96 15.63 -33.20
CA ASN A 472 4.08 14.30 -33.84
C ASN A 472 2.72 13.63 -34.16
N ILE A 473 1.61 14.17 -33.62
CA ILE A 473 0.24 13.80 -34.01
C ILE A 473 -0.15 14.42 -35.37
N VAL A 474 -1.42 14.26 -35.77
CA VAL A 474 -1.96 14.64 -37.09
C VAL A 474 -1.46 16.02 -37.58
N ALA A 475 -0.97 16.06 -38.81
CA ALA A 475 -0.19 17.18 -39.38
C ALA A 475 1.13 17.45 -38.62
N SER A 476 1.95 16.40 -38.47
CA SER A 476 3.27 16.42 -37.84
C SER A 476 4.10 17.61 -38.31
N VAL A 477 4.68 18.33 -37.35
CA VAL A 477 5.56 19.48 -37.56
C VAL A 477 6.93 19.11 -37.00
N PRO A 478 8.02 19.31 -37.76
CA PRO A 478 9.36 19.01 -37.28
C PRO A 478 9.72 19.81 -36.01
N PRO A 479 10.66 19.29 -35.21
CA PRO A 479 11.25 20.02 -34.10
C PRO A 479 12.09 21.20 -34.59
N ASP A 480 12.42 22.11 -33.69
CA ASP A 480 13.55 23.02 -33.84
C ASP A 480 14.87 22.25 -33.84
N ALA A 481 15.90 22.81 -34.49
CA ALA A 481 17.21 22.16 -34.62
C ALA A 481 17.88 21.84 -33.27
N ARG A 482 17.57 22.60 -32.20
CA ARG A 482 18.11 22.32 -30.85
C ARG A 482 17.47 21.14 -30.13
N ALA A 483 16.39 20.58 -30.68
CA ALA A 483 15.63 19.49 -30.06
C ALA A 483 15.40 18.29 -30.99
N ASP A 484 16.09 18.23 -32.13
CA ASP A 484 15.89 17.19 -33.15
C ASP A 484 16.38 15.80 -32.71
N GLY A 485 17.48 15.74 -31.96
CA GLY A 485 18.00 14.52 -31.34
C GLY A 485 17.09 14.01 -30.23
N LEU A 486 16.64 14.91 -29.34
CA LEU A 486 15.66 14.58 -28.29
C LEU A 486 14.32 14.13 -28.91
N ARG A 487 13.82 14.83 -29.92
CA ARG A 487 12.61 14.45 -30.66
C ARG A 487 12.75 13.04 -31.25
N GLY A 488 13.90 12.72 -31.83
CA GLY A 488 14.22 11.36 -32.30
C GLY A 488 14.13 10.31 -31.19
N ILE A 489 14.71 10.59 -30.02
CA ILE A 489 14.66 9.70 -28.85
C ILE A 489 13.21 9.39 -28.43
N LEU A 490 12.31 10.37 -28.46
CA LEU A 490 10.91 10.23 -28.04
C LEU A 490 9.98 9.63 -29.10
N ASP A 491 10.20 9.91 -30.38
CA ASP A 491 9.43 9.29 -31.48
C ASP A 491 9.81 7.80 -31.68
N ASN A 492 11.01 7.39 -31.25
CA ASN A 492 11.49 6.02 -31.39
C ASN A 492 10.79 5.05 -30.40
N GLN A 493 9.85 4.27 -30.91
CA GLN A 493 9.06 3.29 -30.15
C GLN A 493 9.88 2.17 -29.49
N SER A 494 11.13 1.91 -29.93
CA SER A 494 12.04 0.98 -29.25
C SER A 494 12.60 1.57 -27.95
N ASN A 495 12.61 2.90 -27.81
CA ASN A 495 12.93 3.57 -26.55
C ASN A 495 11.68 3.72 -25.68
N PHE A 496 10.64 4.36 -26.24
CA PHE A 496 9.41 4.75 -25.55
C PHE A 496 8.19 4.27 -26.35
N GLY A 497 7.66 3.11 -25.99
CA GLY A 497 6.52 2.51 -26.66
C GLY A 497 6.08 1.21 -25.99
N PRO A 498 5.03 0.54 -26.48
CA PRO A 498 4.43 -0.62 -25.81
C PRO A 498 5.41 -1.79 -25.64
N ASN A 499 6.37 -1.89 -26.57
CA ASN A 499 7.46 -2.88 -26.58
C ASN A 499 8.85 -2.23 -26.42
N GLY A 500 8.92 -0.96 -26.02
CA GLY A 500 10.17 -0.23 -25.86
C GLY A 500 10.88 -0.54 -24.54
N ASN A 501 12.14 -0.13 -24.44
CA ASN A 501 12.94 -0.23 -23.21
C ASN A 501 12.17 0.37 -22.00
N VAL A 502 11.53 1.52 -22.23
CA VAL A 502 10.56 2.14 -21.32
C VAL A 502 9.15 1.89 -21.86
N VAL A 503 8.42 1.03 -21.16
CA VAL A 503 7.08 0.58 -21.54
C VAL A 503 6.05 1.68 -21.24
N CYS A 504 5.52 2.27 -22.30
CA CYS A 504 4.49 3.31 -22.28
C CYS A 504 3.68 3.26 -23.59
N GLY A 505 2.61 4.04 -23.74
CA GLY A 505 1.94 4.23 -25.03
C GLY A 505 2.72 5.10 -26.04
N GLY A 506 3.95 5.50 -25.70
CA GLY A 506 4.73 6.51 -26.43
C GLY A 506 4.37 7.95 -26.00
N TYR A 507 4.93 8.92 -26.71
CA TYR A 507 4.73 10.36 -26.46
C TYR A 507 3.86 11.00 -27.54
N ASN A 508 2.77 11.65 -27.14
CA ASN A 508 2.05 12.64 -27.94
C ASN A 508 2.72 14.01 -27.73
N LEU A 509 3.47 14.46 -28.72
CA LEU A 509 4.11 15.78 -28.72
C LEU A 509 3.15 16.77 -29.40
N ILE A 510 2.70 17.77 -28.65
CA ILE A 510 1.74 18.77 -29.15
C ILE A 510 2.31 20.18 -28.97
N ARG A 511 2.49 20.87 -30.10
CA ARG A 511 2.93 22.26 -30.13
C ARG A 511 1.76 23.22 -30.02
N SER A 512 1.69 24.00 -28.95
CA SER A 512 0.70 25.07 -28.78
C SER A 512 1.24 26.44 -29.19
N ASN A 513 0.33 27.35 -29.52
CA ASN A 513 0.64 28.77 -29.63
C ASN A 513 0.78 29.39 -28.24
N VAL A 514 1.76 30.26 -28.05
CA VAL A 514 1.91 31.05 -26.82
C VAL A 514 1.67 32.53 -27.06
N SER A 515 1.11 33.20 -26.06
CA SER A 515 0.95 34.65 -25.99
C SER A 515 1.03 35.05 -24.53
N ASN A 516 1.86 36.05 -24.22
CA ASN A 516 2.22 36.44 -22.86
C ASN A 516 0.98 36.66 -21.97
N ASN A 517 0.95 35.95 -20.85
CA ASN A 517 -0.11 35.92 -19.83
C ASN A 517 -1.49 35.42 -20.33
N ARG A 518 -1.56 34.81 -21.51
CA ARG A 518 -2.81 34.34 -22.15
C ARG A 518 -2.93 32.82 -22.29
N LEU A 519 -1.99 32.02 -21.75
CA LEU A 519 -2.21 30.57 -21.64
C LEU A 519 -3.33 30.28 -20.62
N THR A 520 -4.00 29.15 -20.75
CA THR A 520 -5.18 28.80 -19.92
C THR A 520 -4.92 27.54 -19.09
N ASP A 521 -5.54 27.45 -17.91
CA ASP A 521 -5.47 26.23 -17.10
C ASP A 521 -6.04 25.01 -17.83
N ALA A 522 -7.05 25.22 -18.69
CA ALA A 522 -7.61 24.19 -19.55
C ALA A 522 -6.61 23.67 -20.61
N LEU A 523 -5.74 24.53 -21.16
CA LEU A 523 -4.65 24.08 -22.03
C LEU A 523 -3.72 23.18 -21.25
N PHE A 524 -3.16 23.65 -20.12
CA PHE A 524 -2.21 22.88 -19.34
C PHE A 524 -2.83 21.57 -18.80
N ALA A 525 -4.09 21.61 -18.36
CA ALA A 525 -4.76 20.46 -17.76
C ALA A 525 -4.83 19.21 -18.67
N ALA A 526 -4.79 19.40 -20.00
CA ALA A 526 -4.76 18.34 -21.00
C ALA A 526 -3.40 17.63 -21.17
N PHE A 527 -2.36 18.08 -20.45
CA PHE A 527 -1.00 17.56 -20.55
C PHE A 527 -0.47 16.97 -19.25
N ASP A 528 0.40 15.98 -19.44
CA ASP A 528 1.12 15.23 -18.42
C ASP A 528 2.53 15.80 -18.23
N VAL A 529 3.14 16.29 -19.32
CA VAL A 529 4.44 16.96 -19.31
C VAL A 529 4.33 18.33 -19.97
N VAL A 530 4.96 19.35 -19.39
CA VAL A 530 5.07 20.68 -20.01
C VAL A 530 6.55 21.00 -20.17
N TYR A 531 6.99 21.23 -21.41
CA TYR A 531 8.35 21.67 -21.72
C TYR A 531 8.36 23.16 -22.06
N VAL A 532 8.73 23.96 -21.06
CA VAL A 532 9.10 25.37 -21.23
C VAL A 532 10.58 25.40 -21.67
N HIS A 533 10.77 25.19 -22.98
CA HIS A 533 12.04 25.39 -23.68
C HIS A 533 12.41 26.89 -23.75
N TYR A 534 13.33 27.31 -24.61
CA TYR A 534 13.91 28.67 -24.57
C TYR A 534 12.85 29.76 -24.84
N MET A 535 12.17 30.22 -23.78
CA MET A 535 11.13 31.24 -23.84
C MET A 535 11.66 32.58 -23.32
N SER A 536 11.75 33.61 -24.15
CA SER A 536 11.98 34.96 -23.60
C SER A 536 10.75 35.45 -22.84
N ASN A 537 10.97 36.34 -21.87
CA ASN A 537 9.92 36.99 -21.08
C ASN A 537 8.84 37.72 -21.90
N GLY A 538 9.10 38.04 -23.17
CA GLY A 538 8.13 38.62 -24.10
C GLY A 538 7.07 37.63 -24.60
N TYR A 539 7.32 36.32 -24.51
CA TYR A 539 6.39 35.27 -24.94
C TYR A 539 5.71 34.56 -23.78
N PHE A 540 6.46 34.18 -22.74
CA PHE A 540 5.94 33.44 -21.59
C PHE A 540 5.97 34.34 -20.35
N GLY A 541 4.80 34.64 -19.79
CA GLY A 541 4.64 35.66 -18.74
C GLY A 541 4.54 35.11 -17.31
N ASN A 542 4.41 36.03 -16.35
CA ASN A 542 4.31 35.71 -14.93
C ASN A 542 3.00 34.99 -14.55
N GLU A 543 1.88 35.31 -15.20
CA GLU A 543 0.62 34.59 -15.02
C GLU A 543 0.64 33.23 -15.72
N ASP A 544 1.45 33.05 -16.77
CA ASP A 544 1.66 31.73 -17.38
C ASP A 544 2.52 30.83 -16.47
N ALA A 545 3.54 31.39 -15.82
CA ALA A 545 4.38 30.70 -14.84
C ALA A 545 3.57 30.20 -13.63
N LYS A 546 2.72 31.06 -13.04
CA LYS A 546 1.80 30.66 -11.97
C LYS A 546 0.83 29.55 -12.39
N LYS A 547 0.31 29.60 -13.62
CA LYS A 547 -0.57 28.54 -14.15
C LYS A 547 0.18 27.22 -14.32
N VAL A 548 1.44 27.25 -14.77
CA VAL A 548 2.30 26.06 -14.79
C VAL A 548 2.59 25.54 -13.38
N HIS A 549 2.84 26.40 -12.40
CA HIS A 549 3.00 26.00 -11.00
C HIS A 549 1.72 25.36 -10.43
N ASN A 550 0.56 25.99 -10.65
CA ASN A 550 -0.74 25.42 -10.27
C ASN A 550 -1.02 24.08 -10.98
N TRP A 551 -0.73 23.99 -12.28
CA TRP A 551 -0.87 22.76 -13.07
C TRP A 551 0.02 21.63 -12.54
N LEU A 552 1.29 21.93 -12.28
CA LEU A 552 2.29 20.99 -11.79
C LEU A 552 1.92 20.48 -10.40
N ASN A 553 1.45 21.37 -9.52
CA ASN A 553 0.95 21.00 -8.20
C ASN A 553 -0.30 20.12 -8.29
N ALA A 554 -1.26 20.48 -9.15
CA ALA A 554 -2.61 19.90 -9.22
C ALA A 554 -2.70 18.38 -9.49
N LYS A 555 -1.63 17.73 -9.96
CA LYS A 555 -1.51 16.26 -10.00
C LYS A 555 -0.06 15.84 -9.76
N LYS A 556 0.16 14.73 -9.06
CA LYS A 556 1.50 14.15 -8.91
C LYS A 556 2.04 13.47 -10.17
N ASN A 557 1.18 13.00 -11.06
CA ASN A 557 1.53 12.47 -12.40
C ASN A 557 1.97 13.54 -13.42
N ARG A 558 2.55 14.67 -12.98
CA ARG A 558 2.93 15.78 -13.86
C ARG A 558 4.37 16.19 -13.69
N VAL A 559 5.03 16.50 -14.80
CA VAL A 559 6.44 16.90 -14.84
C VAL A 559 6.66 18.15 -15.67
N LEU A 560 7.33 19.14 -15.07
CA LEU A 560 7.81 20.33 -15.76
C LEU A 560 9.24 20.11 -16.26
N ILE A 561 9.52 20.52 -17.49
CA ILE A 561 10.88 20.73 -17.99
C ILE A 561 11.06 22.23 -18.18
N ALA A 562 12.02 22.82 -17.49
CA ALA A 562 12.27 24.25 -17.42
C ALA A 562 13.68 24.60 -17.90
N SER A 563 13.79 25.38 -18.99
CA SER A 563 15.08 25.90 -19.45
C SER A 563 15.48 27.19 -18.71
N TYR A 564 16.78 27.42 -18.50
CA TYR A 564 17.34 28.66 -17.90
C TYR A 564 18.65 29.09 -18.58
N ASP A 565 18.66 28.97 -19.91
CA ASP A 565 19.80 29.16 -20.80
C ASP A 565 20.46 30.56 -20.69
N ALA A 566 19.64 31.60 -20.60
CA ALA A 566 20.06 32.99 -20.42
C ALA A 566 19.17 33.75 -19.43
N ALA A 567 19.61 34.95 -19.01
CA ALA A 567 19.00 35.69 -17.89
C ALA A 567 17.54 36.16 -18.12
N ASP A 568 17.09 36.21 -19.38
CA ASP A 568 15.74 36.53 -19.81
C ASP A 568 14.92 35.30 -20.27
N VAL A 569 15.53 34.10 -20.25
CA VAL A 569 14.93 32.83 -20.65
C VAL A 569 14.18 32.19 -19.48
N SER A 570 12.92 31.82 -19.74
CA SER A 570 11.96 31.30 -18.77
C SER A 570 11.90 32.12 -17.48
N LYS A 571 12.26 33.40 -17.53
CA LYS A 571 12.59 34.19 -16.34
C LYS A 571 11.54 34.07 -15.24
N TYR A 572 10.26 34.27 -15.58
CA TYR A 572 9.19 34.21 -14.59
C TYR A 572 8.94 32.82 -14.03
N LEU A 573 9.27 31.75 -14.76
CA LEU A 573 9.24 30.37 -14.28
C LEU A 573 10.36 30.13 -13.26
N ILE A 574 11.55 30.67 -13.52
CA ILE A 574 12.69 30.63 -12.62
C ILE A 574 12.46 31.51 -11.37
N ASP A 575 11.86 32.68 -11.53
CA ASP A 575 11.43 33.53 -10.42
C ASP A 575 10.41 32.80 -9.53
N GLU A 576 9.44 32.08 -10.12
CA GLU A 576 8.39 31.31 -9.42
C GLU A 576 8.93 30.10 -8.64
N PHE A 577 9.83 29.29 -9.23
CA PHE A 577 10.29 28.04 -8.62
C PHE A 577 11.60 28.13 -7.83
N LEU A 578 12.51 29.04 -8.21
CA LEU A 578 13.85 29.17 -7.61
C LEU A 578 14.03 30.46 -6.79
N GLY A 579 13.00 31.30 -6.70
CA GLY A 579 13.03 32.58 -5.97
C GLY A 579 13.80 33.69 -6.69
N GLY A 580 14.12 33.50 -7.98
CA GLY A 580 14.87 34.43 -8.80
C GLY A 580 16.13 33.82 -9.43
N ASN A 581 16.78 34.58 -10.30
CA ASN A 581 18.00 34.18 -10.99
C ASN A 581 19.31 34.56 -10.27
N SER A 582 19.26 35.05 -9.02
CA SER A 582 20.43 35.53 -8.26
C SER A 582 21.48 34.46 -7.97
N ASN A 583 21.06 33.19 -7.90
CA ASN A 583 21.91 32.02 -7.70
C ASN A 583 22.25 31.29 -9.01
N ILE A 584 21.88 31.86 -10.16
CA ILE A 584 22.19 31.31 -11.49
C ILE A 584 23.29 32.16 -12.11
N LYS A 585 24.36 31.51 -12.55
CA LYS A 585 25.39 32.17 -13.34
C LYS A 585 25.15 31.88 -14.80
N PHE A 586 24.97 32.94 -15.59
CA PHE A 586 24.88 32.85 -17.04
C PHE A 586 26.27 33.07 -17.65
N LEU A 587 26.64 32.24 -18.62
CA LEU A 587 27.97 32.24 -19.23
C LEU A 587 27.90 32.46 -20.74
N THR A 588 29.04 32.85 -21.32
CA THR A 588 29.25 32.99 -22.77
C THR A 588 30.63 32.42 -23.10
N VAL A 589 30.71 31.10 -23.26
CA VAL A 589 31.95 30.33 -23.41
C VAL A 589 31.78 29.19 -24.42
N ASN A 590 32.17 29.43 -25.68
CA ASN A 590 32.12 28.48 -26.83
C ASN A 590 32.83 27.11 -26.63
N ASN A 591 33.45 26.90 -25.47
CA ASN A 591 34.26 25.74 -25.14
C ASN A 591 33.78 25.04 -23.85
N GLY A 592 32.50 25.20 -23.50
CA GLY A 592 31.86 24.55 -22.35
C GLY A 592 31.78 23.03 -22.51
N GLU A 593 32.42 22.30 -21.61
CA GLU A 593 32.14 20.89 -21.37
C GLU A 593 31.36 20.80 -20.07
N PHE A 594 30.28 20.02 -20.07
CA PHE A 594 29.47 19.75 -18.89
C PHE A 594 29.81 18.35 -18.40
N THR A 595 30.51 18.26 -17.27
CA THR A 595 30.95 16.99 -16.70
C THR A 595 29.79 16.27 -16.02
N VAL A 596 29.78 14.92 -16.04
CA VAL A 596 28.87 14.15 -15.19
C VAL A 596 29.10 14.52 -13.73
N ALA A 597 28.01 14.78 -12.99
CA ALA A 597 28.08 15.04 -11.57
C ALA A 597 28.64 13.82 -10.79
N PRO A 598 29.28 14.02 -9.62
CA PRO A 598 29.77 12.91 -8.81
C PRO A 598 28.69 11.85 -8.54
N SER A 599 29.06 10.57 -8.64
CA SER A 599 28.12 9.46 -8.47
C SER A 599 27.53 9.45 -7.05
N SER A 600 26.20 9.35 -6.97
CA SER A 600 25.42 9.25 -5.74
C SER A 600 24.26 8.27 -5.91
N ALA A 601 23.61 7.87 -4.81
CA ALA A 601 22.37 7.11 -4.88
C ALA A 601 21.31 7.85 -5.72
N ASP A 602 21.20 9.17 -5.50
CA ASP A 602 20.17 10.03 -6.09
C ASP A 602 20.31 10.22 -7.61
N ASN A 603 21.54 10.18 -8.16
CA ASN A 603 21.76 10.27 -9.61
C ASN A 603 22.08 8.93 -10.30
N SER A 604 22.19 7.83 -9.54
CA SER A 604 22.48 6.49 -10.06
C SER A 604 21.52 6.04 -11.16
N PHE A 605 20.22 6.38 -11.04
CA PHE A 605 19.21 6.07 -12.05
C PHE A 605 19.56 6.63 -13.44
N PHE A 606 20.16 7.81 -13.51
CA PHE A 606 20.47 8.44 -14.80
C PHE A 606 21.78 7.94 -15.41
N THR A 607 22.71 7.47 -14.58
CA THR A 607 24.09 7.17 -14.97
C THR A 607 24.45 5.70 -15.02
N SER A 608 23.77 4.82 -14.27
CA SER A 608 24.20 3.43 -14.07
C SER A 608 23.09 2.40 -13.85
N THR A 609 21.95 2.77 -13.26
CA THR A 609 20.88 1.80 -12.90
C THR A 609 19.60 1.94 -13.71
N GLY A 610 19.45 3.02 -14.49
CA GLY A 610 18.30 3.23 -15.38
C GLY A 610 18.28 2.32 -16.61
N PRO A 611 17.15 2.28 -17.34
CA PRO A 611 16.90 1.36 -18.44
C PRO A 611 17.82 1.55 -19.66
N PHE A 612 18.45 2.72 -19.82
CA PHE A 612 19.41 2.99 -20.90
C PHE A 612 20.87 2.97 -20.42
N THR A 613 21.13 2.51 -19.19
CA THR A 613 22.48 2.40 -18.58
C THR A 613 22.77 1.06 -17.93
N SER A 614 21.82 0.12 -18.00
CA SER A 614 21.90 -1.22 -17.45
C SER A 614 21.44 -2.27 -18.47
N GLY A 615 21.59 -3.56 -18.14
CA GLY A 615 21.21 -4.67 -19.01
C GLY A 615 22.07 -4.72 -20.28
N SER A 616 21.47 -4.43 -21.44
CA SER A 616 22.17 -4.35 -22.73
C SER A 616 22.99 -3.08 -22.91
N TYR A 617 22.80 -2.07 -22.05
CA TYR A 617 23.56 -0.83 -22.06
C TYR A 617 24.65 -0.82 -20.99
N THR A 618 25.76 -0.16 -21.28
CA THR A 618 26.77 0.18 -20.28
C THR A 618 26.39 1.48 -19.54
N PRO A 619 26.82 1.65 -18.27
CA PRO A 619 26.76 2.94 -17.59
C PRO A 619 27.34 4.09 -18.41
N VAL A 620 26.90 5.32 -18.12
CA VAL A 620 27.55 6.55 -18.59
C VAL A 620 28.95 6.60 -17.98
N SER A 621 29.98 6.85 -18.81
CA SER A 621 31.35 6.95 -18.33
C SER A 621 31.52 8.11 -17.33
N SER A 622 32.28 7.88 -16.25
CA SER A 622 32.69 8.96 -15.34
C SER A 622 33.62 9.98 -16.00
N SER A 623 34.21 9.63 -17.15
CA SER A 623 34.99 10.55 -18.00
C SER A 623 34.17 11.23 -19.10
N PHE A 624 32.85 10.98 -19.18
CA PHE A 624 31.98 11.64 -20.14
C PHE A 624 31.83 13.13 -19.78
N SER A 625 31.92 13.98 -20.80
CA SER A 625 31.47 15.36 -20.73
C SER A 625 30.51 15.60 -21.89
N PHE A 626 29.35 16.19 -21.61
CA PHE A 626 28.44 16.68 -22.64
C PHE A 626 28.99 17.99 -23.21
N ARG A 627 28.81 18.23 -24.50
CA ARG A 627 29.33 19.41 -25.18
C ARG A 627 28.24 20.43 -25.49
N ASN A 628 28.41 21.67 -25.02
CA ASN A 628 27.60 22.82 -25.48
C ASN A 628 27.79 23.00 -27.00
N TYR A 629 26.70 23.25 -27.71
CA TYR A 629 26.69 23.52 -29.15
C TYR A 629 27.17 24.95 -29.47
N ASP A 630 26.72 25.95 -28.71
CA ASP A 630 27.08 27.36 -28.85
C ASP A 630 27.88 27.92 -27.64
N ALA A 631 27.64 29.17 -27.26
CA ALA A 631 28.36 29.89 -26.22
C ALA A 631 27.59 29.92 -24.89
N TYR A 632 26.27 29.88 -24.96
CA TYR A 632 25.40 30.33 -23.88
C TYR A 632 24.94 29.14 -23.07
N HIS A 633 24.91 29.32 -21.75
CA HIS A 633 24.27 28.42 -20.81
C HIS A 633 24.13 29.08 -19.44
N GLY A 634 23.16 28.61 -18.65
CA GLY A 634 22.99 28.88 -17.24
C GLY A 634 23.56 27.75 -16.38
N GLU A 635 24.11 28.12 -15.21
CA GLU A 635 24.52 27.18 -14.16
C GLU A 635 23.86 27.58 -12.83
N ILE A 636 22.98 26.73 -12.27
CA ILE A 636 22.45 26.92 -10.90
C ILE A 636 23.58 26.61 -9.93
N LEU A 637 24.07 27.60 -9.19
CA LEU A 637 25.28 27.44 -8.37
C LEU A 637 25.05 26.47 -7.21
N LEU A 638 25.91 25.46 -7.07
CA LEU A 638 25.88 24.53 -5.95
C LEU A 638 26.05 25.25 -4.60
N ASN A 639 25.50 24.66 -3.54
CA ASN A 639 25.48 25.20 -2.17
C ASN A 639 24.72 26.54 -2.02
N THR A 640 23.79 26.84 -2.94
CA THR A 640 22.83 27.96 -2.82
C THR A 640 21.42 27.43 -2.56
N GLU A 641 20.51 28.30 -2.09
CA GLU A 641 19.11 27.90 -1.84
C GLU A 641 18.40 27.45 -3.12
N SER A 642 18.74 28.02 -4.29
CA SER A 642 18.16 27.60 -5.57
C SER A 642 18.66 26.23 -6.07
N ALA A 643 19.76 25.70 -5.53
CA ALA A 643 20.21 24.33 -5.82
C ALA A 643 19.57 23.27 -4.89
N LYS A 644 18.82 23.68 -3.87
CA LYS A 644 18.33 22.82 -2.79
C LYS A 644 17.20 21.90 -3.26
N GLY A 645 17.44 20.60 -3.15
CA GLY A 645 16.54 19.54 -3.62
C GLY A 645 16.73 19.18 -5.11
N ILE A 646 17.62 19.88 -5.82
CA ILE A 646 17.97 19.55 -7.22
C ILE A 646 19.15 18.57 -7.22
N THR A 647 18.90 17.34 -7.67
CA THR A 647 19.95 16.35 -7.90
C THR A 647 20.72 16.71 -9.19
N PRO A 648 22.04 16.98 -9.13
CA PRO A 648 22.82 17.31 -10.32
C PRO A 648 23.13 16.06 -11.15
N LEU A 649 22.98 16.20 -12.48
CA LEU A 649 23.35 15.20 -13.49
C LEU A 649 24.54 15.66 -14.33
N LEU A 650 24.51 16.91 -14.79
CA LEU A 650 25.63 17.58 -15.46
C LEU A 650 25.99 18.87 -14.73
N THR A 651 27.28 19.12 -14.55
CA THR A 651 27.83 20.35 -13.97
C THR A 651 28.69 21.11 -14.97
N GLY A 652 28.61 22.44 -14.95
CA GLY A 652 29.37 23.31 -15.85
C GLY A 652 30.67 23.85 -15.24
N LYS A 653 31.31 24.76 -15.98
CA LYS A 653 32.63 25.32 -15.62
C LYS A 653 32.60 26.31 -14.46
N ALA A 654 31.44 26.84 -14.08
CA ALA A 654 31.30 27.58 -12.84
C ALA A 654 31.05 26.69 -11.61
N GLY A 655 30.96 25.37 -11.80
CA GLY A 655 30.65 24.43 -10.72
C GLY A 655 29.18 24.46 -10.32
N GLY A 656 28.28 24.95 -11.19
CA GLY A 656 26.84 24.85 -10.99
C GLY A 656 26.20 23.74 -11.83
N ILE A 657 24.94 23.47 -11.55
CA ILE A 657 24.10 22.49 -12.25
C ILE A 657 23.74 23.05 -13.62
N VAL A 658 23.96 22.26 -14.68
CA VAL A 658 23.50 22.51 -16.06
C VAL A 658 22.35 21.57 -16.40
N LEU A 659 22.38 20.33 -15.94
CA LEU A 659 21.24 19.41 -16.01
C LEU A 659 20.99 18.87 -14.61
N GLY A 660 19.76 19.03 -14.12
CA GLY A 660 19.38 18.58 -12.78
C GLY A 660 17.92 18.17 -12.68
N VAL A 661 17.62 17.30 -11.73
CA VAL A 661 16.27 16.78 -11.49
C VAL A 661 15.89 17.09 -10.05
N ASP A 662 14.79 17.82 -9.88
CA ASP A 662 14.12 17.98 -8.59
C ASP A 662 13.02 16.93 -8.47
N TYR A 663 13.34 15.86 -7.74
CA TYR A 663 12.41 14.77 -7.47
C TYR A 663 11.16 15.23 -6.71
N SER A 664 11.30 16.22 -5.83
CA SER A 664 10.21 16.68 -4.95
C SER A 664 9.19 17.56 -5.67
N ARG A 665 9.68 18.50 -6.47
CA ARG A 665 8.86 19.42 -7.28
C ARG A 665 8.44 18.82 -8.62
N ARG A 666 9.06 17.70 -9.03
CA ARG A 666 8.90 17.06 -10.35
C ARG A 666 9.33 17.98 -11.50
N ILE A 667 10.51 18.57 -11.37
CA ILE A 667 11.07 19.53 -12.35
C ILE A 667 12.39 19.02 -12.89
N VAL A 668 12.53 19.00 -14.22
CA VAL A 668 13.83 18.87 -14.89
C VAL A 668 14.32 20.27 -15.26
N TYR A 669 15.49 20.63 -14.74
CA TYR A 669 16.14 21.90 -14.97
C TYR A 669 17.20 21.74 -16.07
N ILE A 670 17.04 22.49 -17.17
CA ILE A 670 17.93 22.49 -18.35
C ILE A 670 18.61 23.86 -18.53
N GLY A 671 19.89 23.95 -18.20
CA GLY A 671 20.70 25.17 -18.30
C GLY A 671 21.24 25.45 -19.70
N ASP A 672 21.09 24.52 -20.64
CA ASP A 672 21.49 24.66 -22.04
C ASP A 672 20.47 23.89 -22.90
N THR A 673 19.79 24.59 -23.80
CA THR A 673 18.74 24.00 -24.64
C THR A 673 19.32 23.03 -25.68
N ASP A 674 20.59 23.18 -26.04
CA ASP A 674 21.29 22.33 -27.03
C ASP A 674 21.65 20.93 -26.50
N LEU A 675 21.34 20.60 -25.23
CA LEU A 675 21.36 19.21 -24.74
C LEU A 675 20.43 18.26 -25.55
N GLY A 676 19.46 18.80 -26.30
CA GLY A 676 18.59 18.04 -27.20
C GLY A 676 19.06 17.94 -28.66
N ASN A 677 20.18 18.56 -29.03
CA ASN A 677 20.59 18.82 -30.42
C ASN A 677 21.40 17.66 -31.04
N SER A 678 21.09 17.29 -32.29
CA SER A 678 21.78 16.27 -33.09
C SER A 678 22.91 16.81 -34.00
N SER A 679 23.13 18.12 -34.02
CA SER A 679 24.13 18.83 -34.81
C SER A 679 25.47 18.99 -34.08
N SER A 680 26.56 19.17 -34.84
CA SER A 680 27.89 19.35 -34.27
C SER A 680 28.22 20.83 -34.05
N GLY A 681 28.31 21.24 -32.80
CA GLY A 681 28.82 22.56 -32.41
C GLY A 681 30.35 22.61 -32.32
N THR A 682 30.87 23.70 -31.77
CA THR A 682 32.32 23.92 -31.62
C THR A 682 32.91 22.91 -30.63
N GLY A 683 33.76 21.98 -31.10
CA GLY A 683 34.33 20.91 -30.26
C GLY A 683 33.39 19.71 -30.01
N GLY A 684 32.24 19.65 -30.70
CA GLY A 684 31.40 18.45 -30.72
C GLY A 684 32.10 17.28 -31.42
N THR A 685 31.98 16.09 -30.84
CA THR A 685 32.35 14.79 -31.44
C THR A 685 31.08 13.98 -31.69
N LYS A 686 31.21 12.68 -31.97
CA LYS A 686 30.04 11.76 -32.00
C LYS A 686 29.70 11.19 -30.63
N ASP A 687 30.54 11.42 -29.62
CA ASP A 687 30.46 10.75 -28.32
C ASP A 687 29.93 11.69 -27.22
N ASN A 688 30.18 12.99 -27.36
CA ASN A 688 29.90 14.03 -26.35
C ASN A 688 28.57 14.80 -26.53
N ARG A 689 27.66 14.32 -27.38
CA ARG A 689 26.34 14.94 -27.68
C ARG A 689 25.42 13.89 -28.32
N ILE A 690 24.10 14.13 -28.37
CA ILE A 690 23.23 13.27 -29.21
C ILE A 690 23.72 13.39 -30.66
N ASN A 691 23.90 12.27 -31.37
CA ASN A 691 24.61 12.25 -32.66
C ASN A 691 23.73 11.88 -33.87
N ASN A 692 22.44 11.67 -33.65
CA ASN A 692 21.46 11.21 -34.63
C ASN A 692 20.06 11.77 -34.34
N THR A 693 19.18 11.76 -35.34
CA THR A 693 17.75 12.14 -35.23
C THR A 693 16.80 10.95 -35.24
N SER A 694 17.32 9.72 -35.34
CA SER A 694 16.52 8.48 -35.31
C SER A 694 16.23 7.99 -33.88
N GLY A 695 16.78 8.65 -32.86
CA GLY A 695 16.66 8.23 -31.46
C GLY A 695 17.47 6.99 -31.11
N GLU A 696 18.49 6.64 -31.90
CA GLU A 696 19.36 5.52 -31.56
C GLU A 696 20.19 5.86 -30.31
N ILE A 697 20.05 5.04 -29.27
CA ILE A 697 20.81 5.16 -28.02
C ILE A 697 22.18 4.49 -28.19
N ASN A 698 23.12 5.21 -28.79
CA ASN A 698 24.43 4.69 -29.21
C ASN A 698 25.63 5.31 -28.47
N ASN A 699 25.41 6.29 -27.60
CA ASN A 699 26.47 7.01 -26.87
C ASN A 699 25.99 7.51 -25.49
N ASP A 700 26.92 7.96 -24.66
CA ASP A 700 26.61 8.35 -23.27
C ASP A 700 25.67 9.57 -23.17
N ALA A 701 25.74 10.49 -24.13
CA ALA A 701 24.81 11.61 -24.24
C ALA A 701 23.35 11.16 -24.44
N SER A 702 23.12 10.26 -25.41
CA SER A 702 21.78 9.72 -25.70
C SER A 702 21.26 8.85 -24.55
N LYS A 703 22.11 8.03 -23.90
CA LYS A 703 21.74 7.28 -22.69
C LYS A 703 21.25 8.20 -21.56
N LEU A 704 22.01 9.26 -21.26
CA LEU A 704 21.70 10.17 -20.16
C LEU A 704 20.36 10.88 -20.38
N ILE A 705 20.15 11.44 -21.58
CA ILE A 705 18.91 12.14 -21.93
C ILE A 705 17.73 11.16 -22.01
N ALA A 706 17.92 9.94 -22.52
CA ALA A 706 16.88 8.92 -22.53
C ALA A 706 16.51 8.44 -21.10
N ASN A 707 17.48 8.33 -20.18
CA ASN A 707 17.18 8.04 -18.78
C ASN A 707 16.46 9.20 -18.08
N VAL A 708 16.72 10.47 -18.43
CA VAL A 708 15.90 11.60 -17.95
C VAL A 708 14.45 11.38 -18.33
N PHE A 709 14.16 11.09 -19.61
CA PHE A 709 12.79 10.82 -20.04
C PHE A 709 12.22 9.49 -19.53
N ALA A 710 13.05 8.49 -19.20
CA ALA A 710 12.61 7.30 -18.48
C ALA A 710 12.08 7.63 -17.08
N TRP A 711 12.74 8.55 -16.37
CA TRP A 711 12.25 9.06 -15.09
C TRP A 711 10.94 9.86 -15.27
N ILE A 712 10.88 10.79 -16.24
CA ILE A 712 9.66 11.53 -16.56
C ILE A 712 8.48 10.57 -16.82
N THR A 713 8.73 9.54 -17.64
CA THR A 713 7.76 8.48 -17.96
C THR A 713 7.27 7.77 -16.70
N ASN A 714 8.18 7.38 -15.81
CA ASN A 714 7.81 6.74 -14.54
C ASN A 714 6.99 7.66 -13.62
N VAL A 715 7.31 8.95 -13.55
CA VAL A 715 6.53 9.93 -12.75
C VAL A 715 5.12 10.13 -13.33
N VAL A 716 4.98 10.23 -14.66
CA VAL A 716 3.65 10.33 -15.29
C VAL A 716 2.82 9.07 -15.04
N LEU A 717 3.41 7.88 -15.25
CA LEU A 717 2.66 6.62 -15.20
C LEU A 717 2.41 6.09 -13.78
N TYR A 718 3.28 6.41 -12.83
CA TYR A 718 3.31 5.80 -11.49
C TYR A 718 3.54 6.80 -10.34
N GLY A 719 3.49 8.11 -10.60
CA GLY A 719 3.62 9.15 -9.58
C GLY A 719 2.35 9.31 -8.74
N GLU A 720 2.27 8.53 -7.66
CA GLU A 720 1.15 8.43 -6.69
C GLU A 720 0.99 9.63 -5.73
#